data_AF-A0A4V5NGB7-F1
#
_entry.id   AF-A0A4V5NGB7-F1
#
_cell.length_a   1.000
_cell.length_b   1.000
_cell.length_c   1.000
_cell.angle_alpha   90.00
_cell.angle_beta   90.00
_cell.angle_gamma   90.00
#
_symmetry.space_group_name_H-M   'P 1'
#
loop_
_entity.id
_entity.type
_entity.pdbx_description
1 polymer ?
#
loop_
_entity_poly.entity_id
_entity_poly.type
_entity_poly.pdbx_seq_one_letter_code
_entity_poly.pdbx_strand_id
1 'polypeptide(L)'
;MAPSIMVSSKDAAPSTDDVEGLTKQIYTSKTSQESLDASYALTDALLNSVGFRGLAGYGILAEILKAASDKKNPARREGAMFALGAIFERFPPKQKLSEVVFLMQEQGVVPCALDALADKQSAVREGAKYALDTLFTHLTSEAKVLGLLPLLMQYLGKKTGKWQGTVGAFELIGRMADKAKIGMESQQAEKDKDVLREAMGKRLDRLIPIVEAGMHDLKSEVSKQSIKSMNSLTTLLQNDDVAPRIPLLVKSMEDPSTEAQRKAIHALSQTTFVTVVTSPVLALLTPLLERALNTPTTTQEVLRQTSVVVENLTKLVHDPIEARTFLPKLTPGIQRVRDGASLPEVREIGKRAYDVMVKAMGEENGHDKSIEPIERTMPDAVLAMLEKEVKKNGGLLDYPGDTEVWTHAKSYISEMVAEVANQRAVERIVPDIEPYLQPLMDSGKANMVAEALHKFYVEEDNRKFGVPVKEDDGETEIVNANFSLGYGGMLLLSHTNLRLLKGHRYGLCGRNGAGKSTLMRSIATGKLDGFPPQDEVKTCFVEHNQGEDADLTILEYCLKDPELQNEGQERISAVLEEVGFAGGPEGRQHQGVGSLSGGWKMKLALARAMLMRADVFLLDEPTNHLDVANVKWLQDYLHSHTEITSLIVSHDSGFLDEVCTDIYNYETKKLIHYRGNLSEFVKQKPEAKAYYTLSSAQMQFKFPPPGILTGVKSITRSILRMTDCTFTYPGAAKPNLHNVSASLSLCSRVAIIGPNGAGKSTLIKVLTGE
;
A
#
# COMPACT_ATOMS: atom_id res chain seq x y z
N MET A 1 46.76 -18.58 28.29
CA MET A 1 45.50 -18.53 29.07
C MET A 1 44.48 -17.87 28.16
N ALA A 2 43.57 -18.65 27.58
CA ALA A 2 42.45 -18.08 26.83
C ALA A 2 41.58 -17.27 27.82
N PRO A 3 41.09 -16.07 27.46
CA PRO A 3 40.11 -15.38 28.29
C PRO A 3 38.94 -16.34 28.46
N SER A 4 38.44 -16.49 29.70
CA SER A 4 37.37 -17.40 30.03
C SER A 4 36.09 -17.01 29.26
N ILE A 5 35.85 -17.66 28.12
CA ILE A 5 34.60 -17.59 27.35
C ILE A 5 33.55 -18.40 28.15
N MET A 6 33.10 -17.87 29.28
CA MET A 6 32.08 -18.51 30.11
C MET A 6 30.73 -17.88 29.82
N VAL A 7 29.70 -18.71 29.61
CA VAL A 7 28.30 -18.28 29.47
C VAL A 7 27.43 -19.20 30.31
N SER A 8 27.10 -18.77 31.53
CA SER A 8 26.32 -19.53 32.54
C SER A 8 26.86 -20.92 32.93
N SER A 9 26.35 -21.48 34.02
CA SER A 9 26.90 -22.64 34.74
C SER A 9 26.36 -24.01 34.29
N LYS A 10 25.56 -24.10 33.23
CA LYS A 10 24.84 -25.35 32.86
C LYS A 10 25.54 -26.18 31.80
N ASP A 11 26.27 -25.55 30.87
CA ASP A 11 26.98 -26.25 29.79
C ASP A 11 28.44 -25.76 29.74
N ALA A 12 29.39 -26.69 29.79
CA ALA A 12 30.80 -26.35 29.77
C ALA A 12 31.19 -25.81 28.37
N ALA A 13 31.95 -24.70 28.35
CA ALA A 13 32.53 -24.20 27.12
C ALA A 13 33.43 -25.28 26.48
N PRO A 14 33.35 -25.51 25.15
CA PRO A 14 34.17 -26.51 24.49
C PRO A 14 35.66 -26.20 24.71
N SER A 15 36.49 -27.23 24.86
CA SER A 15 37.92 -26.99 25.05
C SER A 15 38.52 -26.34 23.80
N THR A 16 39.56 -25.53 23.97
CA THR A 16 40.27 -24.94 22.82
C THR A 16 40.79 -26.03 21.88
N ASP A 17 41.21 -27.18 22.41
CA ASP A 17 41.70 -28.32 21.63
C ASP A 17 40.59 -28.95 20.78
N ASP A 18 39.35 -29.05 21.31
CA ASP A 18 38.20 -29.58 20.56
C ASP A 18 37.81 -28.64 19.41
N VAL A 19 37.79 -27.33 19.68
CA VAL A 19 37.48 -26.30 18.68
C VAL A 19 38.56 -26.24 17.60
N GLU A 20 39.84 -26.29 17.98
CA GLU A 20 40.96 -26.37 17.04
C GLU A 20 40.94 -27.67 16.24
N GLY A 21 40.57 -28.79 16.87
CA GLY A 21 40.41 -30.10 16.23
C GLY A 21 39.36 -30.07 15.11
N LEU A 22 38.17 -29.55 15.41
CA LEU A 22 37.09 -29.38 14.43
C LEU A 22 37.48 -28.39 13.33
N THR A 23 38.09 -27.26 13.69
CA THR A 23 38.56 -26.25 12.73
C THR A 23 39.62 -26.84 11.79
N LYS A 24 40.55 -27.64 12.32
CA LYS A 24 41.55 -28.36 11.52
C LYS A 24 40.89 -29.39 10.60
N GLN A 25 39.90 -30.12 11.09
CA GLN A 25 39.16 -31.10 10.29
C GLN A 25 38.50 -30.41 9.09
N ILE A 26 37.77 -29.30 9.30
CA ILE A 26 37.15 -28.50 8.23
C ILE A 26 38.14 -28.19 7.09
N TYR A 27 39.37 -27.82 7.44
CA TYR A 27 40.39 -27.36 6.48
C TYR A 27 41.28 -28.46 5.89
N THR A 28 41.24 -29.67 6.43
CA THR A 28 42.13 -30.77 6.03
C THR A 28 41.40 -32.04 5.58
N SER A 29 40.07 -32.07 5.68
CA SER A 29 39.21 -33.15 5.19
C SER A 29 39.49 -33.47 3.72
N LYS A 30 39.37 -34.75 3.37
CA LYS A 30 39.62 -35.24 2.00
C LYS A 30 38.40 -35.10 1.09
N THR A 31 37.21 -35.05 1.69
CA THR A 31 35.94 -34.90 0.98
C THR A 31 35.21 -33.63 1.42
N SER A 32 34.46 -33.03 0.50
CA SER A 32 33.63 -31.84 0.79
C SER A 32 32.58 -32.14 1.86
N GLN A 33 32.02 -33.35 1.88
CA GLN A 33 31.02 -33.75 2.88
C GLN A 33 31.62 -33.80 4.29
N GLU A 34 32.81 -34.38 4.47
CA GLU A 34 33.49 -34.40 5.77
C GLU A 34 33.83 -32.98 6.28
N SER A 35 34.17 -32.06 5.36
CA SER A 35 34.40 -30.66 5.71
C SER A 35 33.11 -29.96 6.16
N LEU A 36 32.00 -30.23 5.47
CA LEU A 36 30.69 -29.70 5.81
C LEU A 36 30.15 -30.26 7.14
N ASP A 37 30.27 -31.56 7.37
CA ASP A 37 29.85 -32.21 8.62
C ASP A 37 30.64 -31.66 9.82
N ALA A 38 31.96 -31.46 9.66
CA ALA A 38 32.79 -30.81 10.67
C ALA A 38 32.39 -29.34 10.91
N SER A 39 31.94 -28.64 9.86
CA SER A 39 31.43 -27.27 9.95
C SER A 39 30.15 -27.19 10.78
N TYR A 40 29.22 -28.13 10.58
CA TYR A 40 28.02 -28.24 11.42
C TYR A 40 28.36 -28.62 12.86
N ALA A 41 29.27 -29.58 13.07
CA ALA A 41 29.70 -29.99 14.41
C ALA A 41 30.31 -28.82 15.20
N LEU A 42 31.17 -28.00 14.58
CA LEU A 42 31.70 -26.78 15.18
C LEU A 42 30.58 -25.80 15.52
N THR A 43 29.67 -25.57 14.58
CA THR A 43 28.57 -24.61 14.73
C THR A 43 27.62 -24.99 15.87
N ASP A 44 27.23 -26.26 15.95
CA ASP A 44 26.37 -26.76 17.02
C ASP A 44 27.08 -26.80 18.38
N ALA A 45 28.37 -27.13 18.41
CA ALA A 45 29.17 -27.07 19.63
C ALA A 45 29.18 -25.65 20.24
N LEU A 46 29.33 -24.61 19.40
CA LEU A 46 29.28 -23.23 19.84
C LEU A 46 27.86 -22.84 20.29
N LEU A 47 26.83 -23.13 19.48
CA LEU A 47 25.45 -22.74 19.77
C LEU A 47 24.88 -23.38 21.06
N ASN A 48 25.28 -24.61 21.36
CA ASN A 48 24.81 -25.33 22.54
C ASN A 48 25.59 -24.95 23.83
N SER A 49 26.60 -24.09 23.74
CA SER A 49 27.43 -23.70 24.89
C SER A 49 27.60 -22.17 24.99
N VAL A 50 28.56 -21.60 24.27
CA VAL A 50 28.99 -20.20 24.36
C VAL A 50 28.24 -19.24 23.44
N GLY A 51 27.46 -19.78 22.48
CA GLY A 51 26.72 -19.00 21.49
C GLY A 51 27.62 -18.09 20.65
N PHE A 52 27.11 -16.90 20.32
CA PHE A 52 27.81 -15.91 19.51
C PHE A 52 29.17 -15.47 20.09
N ARG A 53 29.34 -15.52 21.42
CA ARG A 53 30.60 -15.14 22.09
C ARG A 53 31.77 -16.03 21.69
N GLY A 54 31.49 -17.30 21.38
CA GLY A 54 32.50 -18.23 20.88
C GLY A 54 33.09 -17.84 19.52
N LEU A 55 32.34 -17.13 18.68
CA LEU A 55 32.81 -16.71 17.36
C LEU A 55 34.02 -15.78 17.46
N ALA A 56 33.97 -14.81 18.37
CA ALA A 56 35.08 -13.91 18.66
C ALA A 56 36.09 -14.56 19.62
N GLY A 57 35.60 -15.22 20.68
CA GLY A 57 36.44 -15.79 21.74
C GLY A 57 37.43 -16.85 21.25
N TYR A 58 37.02 -17.73 20.33
CA TYR A 58 37.91 -18.71 19.69
C TYR A 58 38.53 -18.20 18.38
N GLY A 59 38.25 -16.95 17.98
CA GLY A 59 38.78 -16.37 16.74
C GLY A 59 38.28 -17.06 15.46
N ILE A 60 37.08 -17.66 15.49
CA ILE A 60 36.54 -18.48 14.40
C ILE A 60 36.37 -17.65 13.12
N LEU A 61 35.73 -16.49 13.21
CA LEU A 61 35.49 -15.63 12.04
C LEU A 61 36.81 -15.10 11.44
N ALA A 62 37.77 -14.75 12.30
CA ALA A 62 39.09 -14.31 11.88
C ALA A 62 39.87 -15.42 11.16
N GLU A 63 39.84 -16.66 11.66
CA GLU A 63 40.49 -17.79 10.99
C GLU A 63 39.76 -18.19 9.70
N ILE A 64 38.42 -18.10 9.63
CA ILE A 64 37.66 -18.28 8.37
C ILE A 64 38.11 -17.27 7.32
N LEU A 65 38.16 -15.98 7.66
CA LEU A 65 38.60 -14.92 6.73
C LEU A 65 40.03 -15.17 6.24
N LYS A 66 40.92 -15.59 7.14
CA LYS A 66 42.30 -15.94 6.81
C LYS A 66 42.38 -17.17 5.91
N ALA A 67 41.64 -18.23 6.21
CA ALA A 67 41.57 -19.45 5.41
C ALA A 67 41.00 -19.20 4.01
N ALA A 68 39.95 -18.38 3.90
CA ALA A 68 39.35 -17.98 2.63
C ALA A 68 40.33 -17.18 1.73
N SER A 69 41.30 -16.48 2.33
CA SER A 69 42.33 -15.74 1.61
C SER A 69 43.55 -16.57 1.19
N ASP A 70 43.63 -17.85 1.58
CA ASP A 70 44.78 -18.72 1.29
C ASP A 70 44.84 -19.10 -0.20
N LYS A 71 45.64 -18.34 -0.95
CA LYS A 71 45.83 -18.53 -2.40
C LYS A 71 46.43 -19.89 -2.77
N LYS A 72 47.13 -20.56 -1.85
CA LYS A 72 47.86 -21.81 -2.14
C LYS A 72 47.01 -23.05 -1.90
N ASN A 73 46.02 -22.98 -1.02
CA ASN A 73 45.27 -24.16 -0.60
C ASN A 73 43.76 -24.05 -0.93
N PRO A 74 43.31 -24.65 -2.05
CA PRO A 74 41.90 -24.76 -2.40
C PRO A 74 40.99 -25.35 -1.32
N ALA A 75 41.42 -26.44 -0.66
CA ALA A 75 40.63 -27.14 0.34
C ALA A 75 40.37 -26.25 1.58
N ARG A 76 41.34 -25.41 1.95
CA ARG A 76 41.13 -24.42 3.03
C ARG A 76 40.12 -23.35 2.66
N ARG A 77 40.15 -22.86 1.41
CA ARG A 77 39.18 -21.87 0.93
C ARG A 77 37.78 -22.46 0.84
N GLU A 78 37.66 -23.69 0.40
CA GLU A 78 36.40 -24.44 0.35
C GLU A 78 35.83 -24.66 1.76
N GLY A 79 36.63 -25.21 2.67
CA GLY A 79 36.23 -25.41 4.07
C GLY A 79 35.87 -24.11 4.78
N ALA A 80 36.52 -22.99 4.44
CA ALA A 80 36.14 -21.67 4.96
C ALA A 80 34.72 -21.26 4.52
N MET A 81 34.33 -21.55 3.27
CA MET A 81 32.98 -21.25 2.79
C MET A 81 31.93 -22.18 3.39
N PHE A 82 32.25 -23.47 3.61
CA PHE A 82 31.34 -24.38 4.32
C PHE A 82 31.16 -24.01 5.80
N ALA A 83 32.25 -23.65 6.48
CA ALA A 83 32.18 -23.14 7.85
C ALA A 83 31.29 -21.90 7.93
N LEU A 84 31.49 -20.96 7.01
CA LEU A 84 30.68 -19.74 6.95
C LEU A 84 29.21 -20.04 6.66
N GLY A 85 28.92 -20.93 5.71
CA GLY A 85 27.55 -21.32 5.36
C GLY A 85 26.81 -22.04 6.48
N ALA A 86 27.48 -22.96 7.20
CA ALA A 86 26.91 -23.63 8.36
C ALA A 86 26.60 -22.64 9.49
N ILE A 87 27.50 -21.68 9.74
CA ILE A 87 27.28 -20.60 10.71
C ILE A 87 26.06 -19.77 10.32
N PHE A 88 25.97 -19.33 9.05
CA PHE A 88 24.85 -18.54 8.54
C PHE A 88 23.51 -19.29 8.53
N GLU A 89 23.53 -20.61 8.40
CA GLU A 89 22.32 -21.45 8.44
C GLU A 89 21.78 -21.61 9.86
N ARG A 90 22.65 -21.82 10.85
CA ARG A 90 22.24 -22.26 12.19
C ARG A 90 22.19 -21.14 13.23
N PHE A 91 23.02 -20.11 13.13
CA PHE A 91 23.08 -19.04 14.14
C PHE A 91 21.86 -18.12 14.10
N PRO A 92 21.47 -17.48 12.97
CA PRO A 92 20.36 -16.52 12.98
C PRO A 92 19.03 -17.06 13.51
N PRO A 93 18.62 -18.31 13.17
CA PRO A 93 17.37 -18.88 13.71
C PRO A 93 17.42 -19.19 15.21
N LYS A 94 18.59 -19.54 15.77
CA LYS A 94 18.75 -19.90 17.20
C LYS A 94 19.10 -18.70 18.09
N GLN A 95 19.87 -17.75 17.58
CA GLN A 95 20.33 -16.55 18.31
C GLN A 95 20.30 -15.34 17.37
N LYS A 96 19.18 -14.60 17.36
CA LYS A 96 19.01 -13.44 16.45
C LYS A 96 20.12 -12.40 16.54
N LEU A 97 20.74 -12.22 17.71
CA LEU A 97 21.87 -11.30 17.90
C LEU A 97 23.06 -11.59 16.95
N SER A 98 23.20 -12.83 16.45
CA SER A 98 24.23 -13.16 15.46
C SER A 98 24.09 -12.37 14.15
N GLU A 99 22.89 -11.91 13.80
CA GLU A 99 22.69 -11.04 12.65
C GLU A 99 23.50 -9.74 12.78
N VAL A 100 23.55 -9.15 13.99
CA VAL A 100 24.36 -7.96 14.27
C VAL A 100 25.85 -8.29 14.14
N VAL A 101 26.27 -9.46 14.63
CA VAL A 101 27.66 -9.91 14.52
C VAL A 101 28.08 -10.01 13.04
N PHE A 102 27.28 -10.68 12.21
CA PHE A 102 27.63 -10.91 10.80
C PHE A 102 27.47 -9.69 9.91
N LEU A 103 26.51 -8.81 10.22
CA LEU A 103 26.15 -7.69 9.33
C LEU A 103 26.75 -6.35 9.77
N MET A 104 27.00 -6.16 11.07
CA MET A 104 27.43 -4.86 11.61
C MET A 104 28.84 -4.89 12.20
N GLN A 105 29.17 -5.91 13.00
CA GLN A 105 30.47 -6.02 13.67
C GLN A 105 31.54 -6.55 12.71
N GLU A 106 31.32 -7.73 12.13
CA GLU A 106 32.27 -8.43 11.27
C GLU A 106 31.95 -8.23 9.78
N GLN A 107 31.95 -6.97 9.33
CA GLN A 107 31.54 -6.58 7.97
C GLN A 107 32.36 -7.23 6.84
N GLY A 108 33.47 -7.91 7.16
CA GLY A 108 34.31 -8.64 6.20
C GLY A 108 33.74 -9.98 5.74
N VAL A 109 32.83 -10.61 6.49
CA VAL A 109 32.40 -12.00 6.21
C VAL A 109 31.53 -12.13 4.96
N VAL A 110 30.58 -11.22 4.74
CA VAL A 110 29.73 -11.22 3.54
C VAL A 110 30.53 -10.86 2.27
N PRO A 111 31.35 -9.79 2.26
CA PRO A 111 32.28 -9.52 1.17
C PRO A 111 33.22 -10.68 0.85
N CYS A 112 33.68 -11.42 1.86
CA CYS A 112 34.53 -12.58 1.67
C CYS A 112 33.83 -13.68 0.85
N ALA A 113 32.58 -14.00 1.19
CA ALA A 113 31.77 -14.94 0.42
C ALA A 113 31.49 -14.44 -1.01
N LEU A 114 31.19 -13.15 -1.18
CA LEU A 114 31.01 -12.54 -2.51
C LEU A 114 32.30 -12.63 -3.36
N ASP A 115 33.46 -12.36 -2.78
CA ASP A 115 34.74 -12.44 -3.48
C ASP A 115 35.14 -13.89 -3.82
N ALA A 116 34.64 -14.87 -3.06
CA ALA A 116 34.84 -16.31 -3.31
C ALA A 116 34.01 -16.85 -4.48
N LEU A 117 32.93 -16.15 -4.91
CA LEU A 117 32.20 -16.48 -6.15
C LEU A 117 33.08 -16.37 -7.41
N ALA A 118 34.20 -15.66 -7.31
CA ALA A 118 35.19 -15.51 -8.37
C ALA A 118 36.38 -16.47 -8.22
N ASP A 119 36.34 -17.45 -7.32
CA ASP A 119 37.42 -18.43 -7.19
C ASP A 119 37.56 -19.28 -8.47
N LYS A 120 38.78 -19.77 -8.71
CA LYS A 120 39.05 -20.63 -9.87
C LYS A 120 38.46 -22.04 -9.69
N GLN A 121 38.31 -22.48 -8.45
CA GLN A 121 37.81 -23.82 -8.11
C GLN A 121 36.29 -23.81 -8.01
N SER A 122 35.61 -24.75 -8.67
CA SER A 122 34.15 -24.85 -8.64
C SER A 122 33.62 -25.09 -7.22
N ALA A 123 34.26 -25.99 -6.47
CA ALA A 123 33.84 -26.33 -5.11
C ALA A 123 33.82 -25.11 -4.16
N VAL A 124 34.81 -24.22 -4.26
CA VAL A 124 34.85 -22.97 -3.49
C VAL A 124 33.71 -22.03 -3.88
N ARG A 125 33.41 -21.93 -5.19
CA ARG A 125 32.30 -21.10 -5.68
C ARG A 125 30.93 -21.63 -5.24
N GLU A 126 30.77 -22.95 -5.24
CA GLU A 126 29.55 -23.62 -4.77
C GLU A 126 29.37 -23.44 -3.26
N GLY A 127 30.43 -23.59 -2.47
CA GLY A 127 30.41 -23.29 -1.03
C GLY A 127 30.08 -21.82 -0.74
N ALA A 128 30.66 -20.88 -1.51
CA ALA A 128 30.38 -19.46 -1.37
C ALA A 128 28.91 -19.13 -1.69
N LYS A 129 28.36 -19.74 -2.74
CA LYS A 129 26.95 -19.61 -3.08
C LYS A 129 26.05 -20.18 -1.98
N TYR A 130 26.36 -21.36 -1.47
CA TYR A 130 25.65 -21.96 -0.33
C TYR A 130 25.63 -21.02 0.88
N ALA A 131 26.77 -20.43 1.25
CA ALA A 131 26.83 -19.50 2.38
C ALA A 131 25.97 -18.24 2.18
N LEU A 132 26.01 -17.63 0.99
CA LEU A 132 25.18 -16.46 0.69
C LEU A 132 23.68 -16.79 0.65
N ASP A 133 23.33 -17.97 0.11
CA ASP A 133 21.95 -18.44 0.02
C ASP A 133 21.36 -18.77 1.40
N THR A 134 22.13 -19.42 2.28
CA THR A 134 21.68 -19.71 3.65
C THR A 134 21.54 -18.44 4.46
N LEU A 135 22.52 -17.52 4.40
CA LEU A 135 22.41 -16.22 5.05
C LEU A 135 21.12 -15.50 4.62
N PHE A 136 20.92 -15.34 3.32
CA PHE A 136 19.73 -14.65 2.79
C PHE A 136 18.41 -15.30 3.26
N THR A 137 18.37 -16.63 3.30
CA THR A 137 17.17 -17.39 3.65
C THR A 137 16.80 -17.23 5.12
N HIS A 138 17.79 -17.24 6.02
CA HIS A 138 17.59 -17.25 7.46
C HIS A 138 17.57 -15.87 8.13
N LEU A 139 17.97 -14.80 7.43
CA LEU A 139 17.78 -13.44 7.94
C LEU A 139 16.29 -13.09 8.06
N THR A 140 15.96 -12.25 9.03
CA THR A 140 14.63 -11.58 9.14
C THR A 140 14.39 -10.60 7.97
N SER A 141 13.16 -10.10 7.81
CA SER A 141 12.86 -9.10 6.76
C SER A 141 13.58 -7.77 7.01
N GLU A 142 13.65 -7.38 8.27
CA GLU A 142 14.33 -6.19 8.78
C GLU A 142 15.84 -6.33 8.58
N ALA A 143 16.43 -7.47 8.93
CA ALA A 143 17.87 -7.69 8.77
C ALA A 143 18.36 -7.69 7.33
N LYS A 144 17.50 -8.11 6.38
CA LYS A 144 17.81 -7.97 4.95
C LYS A 144 18.01 -6.51 4.56
N VAL A 145 17.19 -5.59 5.09
CA VAL A 145 17.19 -4.18 4.67
C VAL A 145 18.09 -3.31 5.55
N LEU A 146 18.11 -3.51 6.87
CA LEU A 146 18.88 -2.69 7.80
C LEU A 146 20.34 -3.15 7.92
N GLY A 147 20.62 -4.44 7.73
CA GLY A 147 21.98 -4.99 7.83
C GLY A 147 22.58 -5.36 6.47
N LEU A 148 21.96 -6.32 5.77
CA LEU A 148 22.54 -6.89 4.55
C LEU A 148 22.58 -5.88 3.39
N LEU A 149 21.50 -5.13 3.15
CA LEU A 149 21.44 -4.18 2.04
C LEU A 149 22.53 -3.09 2.10
N PRO A 150 22.79 -2.39 3.23
CA PRO A 150 23.92 -1.47 3.35
C PRO A 150 25.28 -2.09 3.04
N LEU A 151 25.54 -3.33 3.48
CA LEU A 151 26.77 -4.05 3.17
C LEU A 151 26.90 -4.34 1.67
N LEU A 152 25.82 -4.76 1.01
CA LEU A 152 25.83 -4.98 -0.44
C LEU A 152 26.06 -3.68 -1.19
N MET A 153 25.43 -2.57 -0.77
CA MET A 153 25.66 -1.25 -1.34
C MET A 153 27.11 -0.79 -1.19
N GLN A 154 27.72 -1.01 -0.01
CA GLN A 154 29.12 -0.70 0.24
C GLN A 154 30.06 -1.57 -0.62
N TYR A 155 29.73 -2.86 -0.78
CA TYR A 155 30.48 -3.77 -1.65
C TYR A 155 30.44 -3.31 -3.11
N LEU A 156 29.26 -2.97 -3.62
CA LEU A 156 29.05 -2.48 -4.99
C LEU A 156 29.72 -1.12 -5.25
N GLY A 157 29.92 -0.31 -4.19
CA GLY A 157 30.66 0.95 -4.28
C GLY A 157 32.18 0.81 -4.48
N LYS A 158 32.74 -0.40 -4.35
CA LYS A 158 34.19 -0.64 -4.48
C LYS A 158 34.62 -0.66 -5.96
N LYS A 159 35.57 0.20 -6.33
CA LYS A 159 36.15 0.26 -7.70
C LYS A 159 36.92 -0.99 -8.12
N THR A 160 37.34 -1.84 -7.18
CA THR A 160 38.18 -3.02 -7.43
C THR A 160 37.43 -4.34 -7.20
N GLY A 161 36.10 -4.32 -7.21
CA GLY A 161 35.28 -5.52 -7.02
C GLY A 161 35.46 -6.54 -8.14
N LYS A 162 35.37 -7.83 -7.81
CA LYS A 162 35.35 -8.89 -8.82
C LYS A 162 33.95 -8.99 -9.42
N TRP A 163 33.86 -9.03 -10.75
CA TRP A 163 32.56 -8.97 -11.44
C TRP A 163 31.58 -10.08 -11.02
N GLN A 164 32.06 -11.28 -10.67
CA GLN A 164 31.20 -12.36 -10.17
C GLN A 164 30.56 -12.02 -8.81
N GLY A 165 31.33 -11.39 -7.92
CA GLY A 165 30.82 -10.90 -6.63
C GLY A 165 29.83 -9.75 -6.83
N THR A 166 30.09 -8.86 -7.79
CA THR A 166 29.17 -7.79 -8.19
C THR A 166 27.84 -8.36 -8.70
N VAL A 167 27.88 -9.39 -9.55
CA VAL A 167 26.68 -10.10 -10.01
C VAL A 167 25.92 -10.71 -8.83
N GLY A 168 26.62 -11.39 -7.91
CA GLY A 168 26.00 -11.99 -6.71
C GLY A 168 25.34 -10.94 -5.80
N ALA A 169 25.98 -9.78 -5.61
CA ALA A 169 25.43 -8.70 -4.81
C ALA A 169 24.16 -8.10 -5.44
N PHE A 170 24.15 -7.86 -6.76
CA PHE A 170 22.94 -7.44 -7.46
C PHE A 170 21.84 -8.51 -7.41
N GLU A 171 22.18 -9.79 -7.57
CA GLU A 171 21.23 -10.90 -7.43
C GLU A 171 20.55 -10.92 -6.06
N LEU A 172 21.30 -10.76 -4.97
CA LEU A 172 20.74 -10.68 -3.62
C LEU A 172 19.80 -9.47 -3.46
N ILE A 173 20.16 -8.29 -3.99
CA ILE A 173 19.29 -7.10 -3.99
C ILE A 173 18.00 -7.38 -4.77
N GLY A 174 18.09 -7.96 -5.98
CA GLY A 174 16.94 -8.33 -6.79
C GLY A 174 16.03 -9.33 -6.08
N ARG A 175 16.60 -10.34 -5.43
CA ARG A 175 15.87 -11.33 -4.62
C ARG A 175 15.16 -10.72 -3.42
N MET A 176 15.74 -9.70 -2.76
CA MET A 176 15.02 -8.96 -1.69
C MET A 176 13.76 -8.31 -2.26
N ALA A 177 13.88 -7.64 -3.40
CA ALA A 177 12.75 -6.97 -4.03
C ALA A 177 11.69 -7.95 -4.53
N ASP A 178 12.11 -9.08 -5.12
CA ASP A 178 11.21 -10.14 -5.57
C ASP A 178 10.44 -10.77 -4.39
N LYS A 179 11.09 -10.97 -3.24
CA LYS A 179 10.45 -11.49 -2.03
C LYS A 179 9.39 -10.54 -1.49
N ALA A 180 9.52 -9.23 -1.71
CA ALA A 180 8.56 -8.22 -1.28
C ALA A 180 7.32 -8.09 -2.20
N LYS A 181 7.22 -8.86 -3.29
CA LYS A 181 6.06 -8.83 -4.20
C LYS A 181 4.79 -9.30 -3.49
N ILE A 182 3.70 -8.57 -3.69
CA ILE A 182 2.39 -8.91 -3.13
C ILE A 182 1.94 -10.27 -3.70
N GLY A 183 1.52 -11.19 -2.83
CA GLY A 183 1.01 -12.50 -3.20
C GLY A 183 -0.31 -12.85 -2.53
N MET A 184 -0.70 -14.12 -2.64
CA MET A 184 -1.83 -14.73 -1.93
C MET A 184 -1.33 -15.84 -1.00
N GLU A 185 -0.23 -15.59 -0.30
CA GLU A 185 0.32 -16.52 0.69
C GLU A 185 -0.38 -16.36 2.07
N SER A 186 0.07 -17.10 3.07
CA SER A 186 -0.44 -16.98 4.45
C SER A 186 -0.32 -15.55 5.01
N GLN A 187 -1.19 -15.20 5.95
CA GLN A 187 -1.22 -13.86 6.58
C GLN A 187 0.14 -13.42 7.16
N GLN A 188 0.89 -14.33 7.80
CA GLN A 188 2.21 -14.00 8.35
C GLN A 188 3.23 -13.73 7.24
N ALA A 189 3.22 -14.55 6.19
CA ALA A 189 4.13 -14.36 5.06
C ALA A 189 3.88 -13.01 4.38
N GLU A 190 2.63 -12.62 4.12
CA GLU A 190 2.33 -11.33 3.49
C GLU A 190 2.67 -10.14 4.39
N LYS A 191 2.50 -10.25 5.72
CA LYS A 191 3.01 -9.24 6.67
C LYS A 191 4.52 -9.05 6.53
N ASP A 192 5.29 -10.13 6.50
CA ASP A 192 6.76 -10.07 6.37
C ASP A 192 7.18 -9.45 5.03
N LYS A 193 6.39 -9.63 3.97
CA LYS A 193 6.60 -9.00 2.66
C LYS A 193 6.27 -7.52 2.66
N ASP A 194 5.21 -7.10 3.37
CA ASP A 194 4.84 -5.70 3.54
C ASP A 194 5.98 -4.94 4.24
N VAL A 195 6.51 -5.50 5.33
CA VAL A 195 7.67 -4.96 6.04
C VAL A 195 8.85 -4.77 5.10
N LEU A 196 9.19 -5.82 4.35
CA LEU A 196 10.31 -5.80 3.40
C LEU A 196 10.10 -4.73 2.33
N ARG A 197 8.88 -4.59 1.81
CA ARG A 197 8.52 -3.62 0.77
C ARG A 197 8.65 -2.19 1.26
N GLU A 198 8.10 -1.88 2.43
CA GLU A 198 8.14 -0.54 3.00
C GLU A 198 9.57 -0.13 3.36
N ALA A 199 10.29 -1.00 4.07
CA ALA A 199 11.66 -0.74 4.48
C ALA A 199 12.59 -0.56 3.26
N MET A 200 12.47 -1.42 2.25
CA MET A 200 13.28 -1.33 1.03
C MET A 200 12.88 -0.13 0.16
N GLY A 201 11.58 0.19 0.10
CA GLY A 201 11.04 1.35 -0.62
C GLY A 201 11.62 2.67 -0.16
N LYS A 202 11.83 2.84 1.16
CA LYS A 202 12.48 4.03 1.75
C LYS A 202 13.98 4.15 1.42
N ARG A 203 14.63 3.09 0.96
CA ARG A 203 16.07 3.07 0.58
C ARG A 203 16.29 3.17 -0.92
N LEU A 204 15.22 3.25 -1.72
CA LEU A 204 15.32 3.34 -3.18
C LEU A 204 16.08 4.59 -3.64
N ASP A 205 16.05 5.68 -2.88
CA ASP A 205 16.77 6.92 -3.18
C ASP A 205 18.29 6.72 -3.30
N ARG A 206 18.87 5.87 -2.46
CA ARG A 206 20.30 5.51 -2.49
C ARG A 206 20.55 4.27 -3.34
N LEU A 207 19.58 3.37 -3.42
CA LEU A 207 19.74 2.09 -4.11
C LEU A 207 19.65 2.21 -5.63
N ILE A 208 18.70 3.00 -6.14
CA ILE A 208 18.50 3.20 -7.59
C ILE A 208 19.78 3.70 -8.27
N PRO A 209 20.48 4.74 -7.78
CA PRO A 209 21.73 5.18 -8.40
C PRO A 209 22.84 4.11 -8.45
N ILE A 210 22.92 3.23 -7.44
CA ILE A 210 23.92 2.15 -7.40
C ILE A 210 23.60 1.09 -8.45
N VAL A 211 22.32 0.71 -8.57
CA VAL A 211 21.88 -0.28 -9.57
C VAL A 211 21.96 0.31 -10.98
N GLU A 212 21.58 1.57 -11.18
CA GLU A 212 21.76 2.28 -12.46
C GLU A 212 23.22 2.31 -12.89
N ALA A 213 24.16 2.61 -11.98
CA ALA A 213 25.59 2.55 -12.29
C ALA A 213 26.04 1.15 -12.76
N GLY A 214 25.49 0.08 -12.16
CA GLY A 214 25.75 -1.29 -12.59
C GLY A 214 25.18 -1.64 -13.96
N MET A 215 24.11 -0.97 -14.43
CA MET A 215 23.54 -1.18 -15.77
C MET A 215 24.52 -0.74 -16.86
N HIS A 216 25.43 0.19 -16.55
CA HIS A 216 26.46 0.70 -17.46
C HIS A 216 27.84 0.04 -17.28
N ASP A 217 27.92 -1.06 -16.52
CA ASP A 217 29.18 -1.78 -16.34
C ASP A 217 29.69 -2.35 -17.68
N LEU A 218 31.00 -2.28 -17.89
CA LEU A 218 31.66 -2.80 -19.10
C LEU A 218 31.51 -4.33 -19.24
N LYS A 219 31.30 -5.04 -18.13
CA LYS A 219 31.08 -6.48 -18.11
C LYS A 219 29.60 -6.78 -18.34
N SER A 220 29.29 -7.40 -19.48
CA SER A 220 27.91 -7.67 -19.90
C SER A 220 27.08 -8.45 -18.88
N GLU A 221 27.69 -9.33 -18.11
CA GLU A 221 27.04 -10.15 -17.09
C GLU A 221 26.60 -9.30 -15.89
N VAL A 222 27.42 -8.31 -15.49
CA VAL A 222 27.07 -7.35 -14.43
C VAL A 222 25.93 -6.46 -14.91
N SER A 223 26.04 -5.89 -16.12
CA SER A 223 25.00 -5.05 -16.71
C SER A 223 23.65 -5.79 -16.79
N LYS A 224 23.63 -7.02 -17.34
CA LYS A 224 22.41 -7.85 -17.42
C LYS A 224 21.80 -8.13 -16.05
N GLN A 225 22.60 -8.49 -15.06
CA GLN A 225 22.10 -8.76 -13.71
C GLN A 225 21.60 -7.48 -13.03
N SER A 226 22.26 -6.34 -13.26
CA SER A 226 21.80 -5.06 -12.71
C SER A 226 20.46 -4.63 -13.31
N ILE A 227 20.27 -4.79 -14.62
CA ILE A 227 18.97 -4.54 -15.29
C ILE A 227 17.87 -5.43 -14.71
N LYS A 228 18.16 -6.73 -14.49
CA LYS A 228 17.20 -7.65 -13.83
C LYS A 228 16.85 -7.18 -12.42
N SER A 229 17.85 -6.74 -11.67
CA SER A 229 17.69 -6.24 -10.29
C SER A 229 16.88 -4.94 -10.27
N MET A 230 17.13 -4.02 -11.21
CA MET A 230 16.34 -2.79 -11.38
C MET A 230 14.87 -3.08 -11.66
N ASN A 231 14.58 -4.01 -12.58
CA ASN A 231 13.19 -4.43 -12.84
C ASN A 231 12.53 -5.00 -11.58
N SER A 232 13.27 -5.76 -10.77
CA SER A 232 12.77 -6.29 -9.50
C SER A 232 12.48 -5.16 -8.50
N LEU A 233 13.37 -4.17 -8.36
CA LEU A 233 13.16 -2.98 -7.53
C LEU A 233 11.93 -2.17 -7.94
N THR A 234 11.66 -2.05 -9.24
CA THR A 234 10.48 -1.32 -9.71
C THR A 234 9.16 -1.96 -9.30
N THR A 235 9.16 -3.23 -8.90
CA THR A 235 7.94 -3.89 -8.37
C THR A 235 7.57 -3.44 -6.97
N LEU A 236 8.47 -2.74 -6.26
CA LEU A 236 8.21 -2.09 -4.98
C LEU A 236 7.39 -0.80 -5.13
N LEU A 237 7.30 -0.26 -6.36
CA LEU A 237 6.58 0.97 -6.65
C LEU A 237 5.08 0.71 -6.72
N GLN A 238 4.36 1.19 -5.72
CA GLN A 238 2.90 1.13 -5.68
C GLN A 238 2.31 2.45 -6.19
N ASN A 239 2.27 2.62 -7.51
CA ASN A 239 1.66 3.80 -8.11
C ASN A 239 1.07 3.47 -9.48
N ASP A 240 -0.26 3.48 -9.57
CA ASP A 240 -1.00 3.07 -10.77
C ASP A 240 -0.80 4.05 -11.93
N ASP A 241 -0.49 5.32 -11.64
CA ASP A 241 -0.23 6.32 -12.68
C ASP A 241 1.13 6.09 -13.36
N VAL A 242 2.14 5.69 -12.59
CA VAL A 242 3.51 5.48 -13.06
C VAL A 242 3.73 4.05 -13.58
N ALA A 243 2.99 3.06 -13.09
CA ALA A 243 3.17 1.65 -13.42
C ALA A 243 3.25 1.36 -14.95
N PRO A 244 2.38 1.91 -15.81
CA PRO A 244 2.46 1.71 -17.26
C PRO A 244 3.73 2.29 -17.90
N ARG A 245 4.42 3.21 -17.22
CA ARG A 245 5.60 3.92 -17.71
C ARG A 245 6.91 3.29 -17.23
N ILE A 246 6.89 2.47 -16.18
CA ILE A 246 8.07 1.83 -15.59
C ILE A 246 9.00 1.20 -16.64
N PRO A 247 8.53 0.36 -17.59
CA PRO A 247 9.43 -0.27 -18.56
C PRO A 247 10.20 0.74 -19.41
N LEU A 248 9.55 1.86 -19.76
CA LEU A 248 10.17 2.94 -20.52
C LEU A 248 11.18 3.73 -19.66
N LEU A 249 10.87 3.94 -18.38
CA LEU A 249 11.77 4.61 -17.43
C LEU A 249 13.05 3.79 -17.22
N VAL A 250 12.92 2.48 -16.95
CA VAL A 250 14.08 1.57 -16.83
C VAL A 250 14.89 1.56 -18.11
N LYS A 251 14.24 1.53 -19.28
CA LYS A 251 14.94 1.59 -20.57
C LYS A 251 15.71 2.91 -20.77
N SER A 252 15.20 4.02 -20.25
CA SER A 252 15.90 5.33 -20.28
C SER A 252 17.04 5.45 -19.27
N MET A 253 17.08 4.55 -18.28
CA MET A 253 18.24 4.37 -17.40
C MET A 253 19.28 3.48 -18.09
N GLU A 254 18.85 2.41 -18.78
CA GLU A 254 19.74 1.53 -19.56
C GLU A 254 20.45 2.24 -20.71
N ASP A 255 19.71 3.03 -21.49
CA ASP A 255 20.23 3.89 -22.55
C ASP A 255 20.09 5.36 -22.14
N PRO A 256 21.18 6.02 -21.69
CA PRO A 256 21.15 7.42 -21.26
C PRO A 256 21.21 8.39 -22.45
N SER A 257 20.88 7.94 -23.67
CA SER A 257 20.78 8.82 -24.83
C SER A 257 19.72 9.91 -24.63
N THR A 258 19.98 11.08 -25.21
CA THR A 258 19.02 12.19 -25.22
C THR A 258 17.68 11.81 -25.86
N GLU A 259 17.67 10.81 -26.75
CA GLU A 259 16.45 10.32 -27.39
C GLU A 259 15.61 9.47 -26.42
N ALA A 260 16.23 8.51 -25.73
CA ALA A 260 15.55 7.68 -24.74
C ALA A 260 14.99 8.53 -23.60
N GLN A 261 15.79 9.49 -23.11
CA GLN A 261 15.35 10.44 -22.09
C GLN A 261 14.17 11.30 -22.57
N ARG A 262 14.21 11.81 -23.81
CA ARG A 262 13.10 12.59 -24.38
C ARG A 262 11.82 11.76 -24.46
N LYS A 263 11.91 10.50 -24.90
CA LYS A 263 10.75 9.58 -24.97
C LYS A 263 10.14 9.34 -23.59
N ALA A 264 10.98 9.12 -22.57
CA ALA A 264 10.53 8.93 -21.20
C ALA A 264 9.83 10.19 -20.64
N ILE A 265 10.43 11.37 -20.80
CA ILE A 265 9.83 12.65 -20.36
C ILE A 265 8.51 12.94 -21.08
N HIS A 266 8.46 12.71 -22.40
CA HIS A 266 7.24 12.88 -23.17
C HIS A 266 6.12 11.98 -22.65
N ALA A 267 6.39 10.69 -22.44
CA ALA A 267 5.40 9.75 -21.90
C ALA A 267 4.93 10.12 -20.47
N LEU A 268 5.83 10.59 -19.61
CA LEU A 268 5.48 11.09 -18.28
C LEU A 268 4.62 12.35 -18.34
N SER A 269 4.90 13.27 -19.27
CA SER A 269 4.11 14.50 -19.44
C SER A 269 2.67 14.25 -19.89
N GLN A 270 2.43 13.11 -20.55
CA GLN A 270 1.10 12.64 -20.95
C GLN A 270 0.40 11.82 -19.85
N THR A 271 1.08 11.57 -18.73
CA THR A 271 0.53 10.80 -17.62
C THR A 271 -0.27 11.75 -16.72
N THR A 272 -1.52 11.38 -16.46
CA THR A 272 -2.37 12.12 -15.52
C THR A 272 -2.12 11.55 -14.14
N PHE A 273 -1.40 12.28 -13.29
CA PHE A 273 -1.15 11.87 -11.92
C PHE A 273 -2.38 12.18 -11.05
N VAL A 274 -2.90 11.16 -10.39
CA VAL A 274 -4.09 11.22 -9.52
C VAL A 274 -3.74 10.64 -8.15
N THR A 275 -2.92 9.60 -8.11
CA THR A 275 -2.47 8.92 -6.90
C THR A 275 -1.46 9.75 -6.11
N VAL A 276 -1.42 9.53 -4.79
CA VAL A 276 -0.42 10.18 -3.92
C VAL A 276 0.97 9.72 -4.34
N VAL A 277 1.89 10.67 -4.43
CA VAL A 277 3.28 10.40 -4.82
C VAL A 277 4.08 10.18 -3.55
N THR A 278 4.60 8.96 -3.38
CA THR A 278 5.39 8.53 -2.22
C THR A 278 6.89 8.55 -2.50
N SER A 279 7.71 8.46 -1.45
CA SER A 279 9.17 8.40 -1.55
C SER A 279 9.73 7.43 -2.62
N PRO A 280 9.26 6.16 -2.74
CA PRO A 280 9.67 5.25 -3.81
C PRO A 280 9.51 5.82 -5.23
N VAL A 281 8.39 6.48 -5.51
CA VAL A 281 8.10 7.06 -6.83
C VAL A 281 9.03 8.24 -7.10
N LEU A 282 9.23 9.10 -6.09
CA LEU A 282 10.17 10.21 -6.19
C LEU A 282 11.60 9.73 -6.40
N ALA A 283 12.02 8.64 -5.76
CA ALA A 283 13.34 8.05 -5.95
C ALA A 283 13.59 7.61 -7.39
N LEU A 284 12.58 7.07 -8.08
CA LEU A 284 12.68 6.68 -9.49
C LEU A 284 12.68 7.89 -10.44
N LEU A 285 11.78 8.85 -10.21
CA LEU A 285 11.54 9.94 -11.17
C LEU A 285 12.54 11.09 -11.02
N THR A 286 12.98 11.40 -9.80
CA THR A 286 13.83 12.57 -9.51
C THR A 286 15.13 12.57 -10.33
N PRO A 287 15.91 11.47 -10.43
CA PRO A 287 17.15 11.46 -11.21
C PRO A 287 16.91 11.75 -12.71
N LEU A 288 15.83 11.21 -13.27
CA LEU A 288 15.47 11.43 -14.68
C LEU A 288 15.11 12.90 -14.95
N LEU A 289 14.32 13.50 -14.06
CA LEU A 289 13.89 14.90 -14.15
C LEU A 289 15.09 15.84 -13.94
N GLU A 290 15.94 15.55 -12.96
CA GLU A 290 17.17 16.29 -12.68
C GLU A 290 18.09 16.31 -13.90
N ARG A 291 18.34 15.14 -14.52
CA ARG A 291 19.15 15.02 -15.74
C ARG A 291 18.56 15.86 -16.88
N ALA A 292 17.24 15.86 -17.04
CA ALA A 292 16.57 16.60 -18.12
C ALA A 292 16.70 18.12 -17.94
N LEU A 293 16.55 18.61 -16.71
CA LEU A 293 16.70 20.03 -16.37
C LEU A 293 18.17 20.50 -16.43
N ASN A 294 19.11 19.63 -16.10
CA ASN A 294 20.53 19.98 -15.97
C ASN A 294 21.34 19.85 -17.28
N THR A 295 20.85 19.10 -18.26
CA THR A 295 21.53 18.91 -19.53
C THR A 295 21.45 20.18 -20.40
N PRO A 296 22.59 20.82 -20.78
CA PRO A 296 22.57 22.09 -21.52
C PRO A 296 21.96 21.99 -22.93
N THR A 297 22.01 20.80 -23.54
CA THR A 297 21.48 20.54 -24.89
C THR A 297 20.00 20.17 -24.89
N THR A 298 19.33 20.17 -23.73
CA THR A 298 17.89 19.90 -23.63
C THR A 298 17.09 20.97 -24.38
N THR A 299 16.16 20.54 -25.23
CA THR A 299 15.32 21.46 -26.01
C THR A 299 14.28 22.16 -25.12
N GLN A 300 13.83 23.35 -25.53
CA GLN A 300 12.81 24.11 -24.78
C GLN A 300 11.52 23.31 -24.57
N GLU A 301 11.12 22.50 -25.54
CA GLU A 301 9.95 21.61 -25.42
C GLU A 301 10.12 20.57 -24.30
N VAL A 302 11.31 19.98 -24.17
CA VAL A 302 11.58 19.00 -23.11
C VAL A 302 11.67 19.68 -21.75
N LEU A 303 12.25 20.89 -21.65
CA LEU A 303 12.24 21.68 -20.41
C LEU A 303 10.81 22.03 -19.99
N ARG A 304 9.95 22.38 -20.95
CA ARG A 304 8.52 22.63 -20.72
C ARG A 304 7.84 21.41 -20.14
N GLN A 305 7.94 20.26 -20.82
CA GLN A 305 7.36 18.99 -20.38
C GLN A 305 7.87 18.55 -19.01
N THR A 306 9.18 18.66 -18.78
CA THR A 306 9.82 18.31 -17.50
C THR A 306 9.27 19.19 -16.37
N SER A 307 9.12 20.50 -16.61
CA SER A 307 8.57 21.43 -15.62
C SER A 307 7.09 21.14 -15.32
N VAL A 308 6.29 20.74 -16.32
CA VAL A 308 4.90 20.29 -16.12
C VAL A 308 4.85 19.02 -15.26
N VAL A 309 5.72 18.05 -15.53
CA VAL A 309 5.80 16.81 -14.73
C VAL A 309 6.18 17.14 -13.28
N VAL A 310 7.18 18.00 -13.06
CA VAL A 310 7.58 18.44 -11.71
C VAL A 310 6.42 19.14 -10.99
N GLU A 311 5.72 20.06 -11.67
CA GLU A 311 4.55 20.75 -11.11
C GLU A 311 3.46 19.76 -10.67
N ASN A 312 3.11 18.80 -11.52
CA ASN A 312 2.03 17.84 -11.25
C ASN A 312 2.40 16.83 -10.18
N LEU A 313 3.63 16.31 -10.19
CA LEU A 313 4.12 15.38 -9.15
C LEU A 313 4.11 16.05 -7.79
N THR A 314 4.61 17.28 -7.71
CA THR A 314 4.80 17.99 -6.45
C THR A 314 3.47 18.33 -5.76
N LYS A 315 2.40 18.60 -6.53
CA LYS A 315 1.05 18.80 -5.97
C LYS A 315 0.49 17.57 -5.24
N LEU A 316 1.05 16.40 -5.50
CA LEU A 316 0.59 15.11 -4.98
C LEU A 316 1.55 14.54 -3.91
N VAL A 317 2.57 15.31 -3.51
CA VAL A 317 3.41 15.01 -2.35
C VAL A 317 2.75 15.65 -1.13
N HIS A 318 2.17 14.82 -0.27
CA HIS A 318 1.45 15.29 0.93
C HIS A 318 2.36 15.40 2.17
N ASP A 319 3.47 14.65 2.21
CA ASP A 319 4.43 14.71 3.32
C ASP A 319 5.56 15.72 3.01
N PRO A 320 5.68 16.82 3.77
CA PRO A 320 6.76 17.80 3.60
C PRO A 320 8.16 17.21 3.78
N ILE A 321 8.32 16.14 4.54
CA ILE A 321 9.61 15.47 4.77
C ILE A 321 10.07 14.77 3.49
N GLU A 322 9.16 14.08 2.81
CA GLU A 322 9.45 13.49 1.50
C GLU A 322 9.79 14.59 0.48
N ALA A 323 9.01 15.68 0.45
CA ALA A 323 9.27 16.83 -0.40
C ALA A 323 10.69 17.39 -0.20
N ARG A 324 11.11 17.61 1.06
CA ARG A 324 12.45 18.14 1.41
C ARG A 324 13.59 17.18 1.08
N THR A 325 13.33 15.88 0.96
CA THR A 325 14.36 14.90 0.63
C THR A 325 14.69 14.90 -0.87
N PHE A 326 13.69 15.14 -1.74
CA PHE A 326 13.85 15.00 -3.20
C PHE A 326 13.81 16.33 -3.97
N LEU A 327 12.91 17.26 -3.62
CA LEU A 327 12.69 18.49 -4.38
C LEU A 327 13.89 19.46 -4.39
N PRO A 328 14.75 19.56 -3.35
CA PRO A 328 15.94 20.39 -3.43
C PRO A 328 16.87 20.03 -4.58
N LYS A 329 16.90 18.75 -5.02
CA LYS A 329 17.71 18.30 -6.18
C LYS A 329 17.21 18.90 -7.51
N LEU A 330 15.91 19.15 -7.63
CA LEU A 330 15.28 19.71 -8.83
C LEU A 330 15.28 21.24 -8.86
N THR A 331 15.47 21.86 -7.69
CA THR A 331 15.33 23.30 -7.49
C THR A 331 16.26 24.14 -8.38
N PRO A 332 17.58 23.84 -8.49
CA PRO A 332 18.47 24.60 -9.37
C PRO A 332 18.08 24.50 -10.85
N GLY A 333 17.54 23.35 -11.26
CA GLY A 333 17.06 23.11 -12.61
C GLY A 333 15.82 23.95 -12.94
N ILE A 334 14.82 23.90 -12.07
CA ILE A 334 13.58 24.66 -12.21
C ILE A 334 13.83 26.18 -12.13
N GLN A 335 14.71 26.64 -11.25
CA GLN A 335 15.11 28.05 -11.18
C GLN A 335 15.76 28.53 -12.49
N ARG A 336 16.65 27.73 -13.10
CA ARG A 336 17.23 28.07 -14.42
C ARG A 336 16.17 28.12 -15.51
N VAL A 337 15.15 27.25 -15.48
CA VAL A 337 14.03 27.32 -16.43
C VAL A 337 13.19 28.58 -16.20
N ARG A 338 12.87 28.91 -14.94
CA ARG A 338 12.11 30.11 -14.55
C ARG A 338 12.79 31.40 -15.03
N ASP A 339 14.09 31.53 -14.78
CA ASP A 339 14.82 32.79 -14.96
C ASP A 339 15.49 32.90 -16.34
N GLY A 340 15.83 31.77 -16.97
CA GLY A 340 16.69 31.71 -18.15
C GLY A 340 16.10 31.05 -19.41
N ALA A 341 14.90 30.46 -19.37
CA ALA A 341 14.32 29.85 -20.57
C ALA A 341 14.00 30.92 -21.63
N SER A 342 14.22 30.62 -22.91
CA SER A 342 14.07 31.61 -23.99
C SER A 342 12.60 31.95 -24.27
N LEU A 343 11.71 30.97 -24.14
CA LEU A 343 10.26 31.13 -24.39
C LEU A 343 9.53 31.60 -23.11
N PRO A 344 8.69 32.66 -23.19
CA PRO A 344 7.94 33.17 -22.03
C PRO A 344 7.02 32.14 -21.37
N GLU A 345 6.32 31.32 -22.16
CA GLU A 345 5.44 30.25 -21.66
C GLU A 345 6.21 29.22 -20.81
N VAL A 346 7.46 28.92 -21.17
CA VAL A 346 8.29 27.94 -20.46
C VAL A 346 8.75 28.53 -19.12
N ARG A 347 9.09 29.83 -19.10
CA ARG A 347 9.39 30.55 -17.86
C ARG A 347 8.20 30.59 -16.90
N GLU A 348 6.99 30.79 -17.42
CA GLU A 348 5.77 30.80 -16.62
C GLU A 348 5.50 29.44 -15.96
N ILE A 349 5.63 28.34 -16.71
CA ILE A 349 5.51 26.99 -16.16
C ILE A 349 6.61 26.73 -15.13
N GLY A 350 7.86 27.12 -15.40
CA GLY A 350 8.97 27.01 -14.45
C GLY A 350 8.70 27.76 -13.15
N LYS A 351 8.08 28.96 -13.24
CA LYS A 351 7.64 29.72 -12.06
C LYS A 351 6.59 28.97 -11.25
N ARG A 352 5.52 28.47 -11.89
CA ARG A 352 4.48 27.71 -11.18
C ARG A 352 5.03 26.45 -10.52
N ALA A 353 5.90 25.71 -11.22
CA ALA A 353 6.56 24.54 -10.66
C ALA A 353 7.39 24.91 -9.42
N TYR A 354 8.16 25.99 -9.49
CA TYR A 354 8.94 26.50 -8.36
C TYR A 354 8.07 26.86 -7.15
N ASP A 355 7.00 27.61 -7.35
CA ASP A 355 6.10 28.07 -6.28
C ASP A 355 5.42 26.86 -5.59
N VAL A 356 5.00 25.87 -6.38
CA VAL A 356 4.43 24.61 -5.86
C VAL A 356 5.46 23.81 -5.05
N MET A 357 6.73 23.77 -5.48
CA MET A 357 7.81 23.10 -4.72
C MET A 357 8.08 23.77 -3.39
N VAL A 358 8.19 25.10 -3.34
CA VAL A 358 8.38 25.85 -2.09
C VAL A 358 7.23 25.59 -1.13
N LYS A 359 5.99 25.59 -1.63
CA LYS A 359 4.79 25.28 -0.83
C LYS A 359 4.81 23.84 -0.29
N ALA A 360 5.14 22.85 -1.13
CA ALA A 360 5.21 21.45 -0.71
C ALA A 360 6.31 21.18 0.34
N MET A 361 7.42 21.92 0.27
CA MET A 361 8.50 21.86 1.29
C MET A 361 8.15 22.60 2.59
N GLY A 362 7.04 23.35 2.63
CA GLY A 362 6.61 24.13 3.79
C GLY A 362 7.53 25.32 4.08
N GLU A 363 8.13 25.93 3.06
CA GLU A 363 9.08 27.05 3.18
C GLU A 363 8.42 28.45 3.04
N GLU A 364 7.10 28.56 3.13
CA GLU A 364 6.44 29.88 3.13
C GLU A 364 6.65 30.61 4.46
N ASN A 365 7.26 31.79 4.39
CA ASN A 365 7.20 32.83 5.41
C ASN A 365 5.76 33.37 5.50
N GLY A 366 4.86 32.62 6.13
CA GLY A 366 3.45 33.02 6.25
C GLY A 366 2.67 32.12 7.21
N HIS A 367 2.18 32.72 8.28
CA HIS A 367 1.31 32.16 9.30
C HIS A 367 0.15 31.29 8.79
N ASP A 368 0.37 29.98 8.64
CA ASP A 368 -0.71 29.00 8.80
C ASP A 368 -0.30 27.98 9.88
N LYS A 369 -0.67 28.28 11.12
CA LYS A 369 -0.34 27.51 12.34
C LYS A 369 -1.22 26.27 12.52
N SER A 370 -1.99 25.85 11.52
CA SER A 370 -3.02 24.81 11.71
C SER A 370 -2.53 23.37 11.54
N ILE A 371 -1.28 23.13 11.16
CA ILE A 371 -0.71 21.77 11.03
C ILE A 371 0.73 21.81 11.54
N GLU A 372 0.95 21.53 12.83
CA GLU A 372 2.29 21.17 13.29
C GLU A 372 2.71 19.86 12.62
N PRO A 373 3.89 19.79 11.98
CA PRO A 373 4.33 18.56 11.35
C PRO A 373 4.50 17.47 12.40
N ILE A 374 3.84 16.33 12.21
CA ILE A 374 3.98 15.17 13.10
C ILE A 374 5.45 14.75 13.11
N GLU A 375 6.12 14.92 14.24
CA GLU A 375 7.55 14.59 14.36
C GLU A 375 7.76 13.08 14.24
N ARG A 376 8.59 12.68 13.26
CA ARG A 376 9.03 11.29 13.11
C ARG A 376 9.90 10.89 14.29
N THR A 377 9.71 9.65 14.75
CA THR A 377 10.56 9.04 15.76
C THR A 377 11.95 8.82 15.18
N MET A 378 12.97 9.41 15.82
CA MET A 378 14.37 9.30 15.38
C MET A 378 15.09 8.17 16.12
N PRO A 379 16.03 7.44 15.48
CA PRO A 379 16.81 6.38 16.13
C PRO A 379 17.54 6.83 17.41
N ASP A 380 18.03 8.07 17.47
CA ASP A 380 18.73 8.59 18.65
C ASP A 380 17.82 8.72 19.88
N ALA A 381 16.55 9.08 19.67
CA ALA A 381 15.56 9.16 20.75
C ALA A 381 15.22 7.75 21.27
N VAL A 382 15.11 6.78 20.37
CA VAL A 382 14.93 5.37 20.72
C VAL A 382 16.12 4.85 21.51
N LEU A 383 17.34 5.15 21.06
CA LEU A 383 18.57 4.70 21.70
C LEU A 383 18.67 5.17 23.14
N ALA A 384 18.37 6.45 23.39
CA ALA A 384 18.34 7.01 24.74
C ALA A 384 17.35 6.28 25.65
N MET A 385 16.18 5.91 25.11
CA MET A 385 15.17 5.15 25.84
C MET A 385 15.62 3.70 26.10
N LEU A 386 16.14 3.03 25.08
CA LEU A 386 16.65 1.66 25.16
C LEU A 386 17.74 1.54 26.22
N GLU A 387 18.75 2.41 26.19
CA GLU A 387 19.83 2.40 27.19
C GLU A 387 19.32 2.66 28.61
N LYS A 388 18.31 3.52 28.77
CA LYS A 388 17.68 3.80 30.06
C LYS A 388 16.99 2.55 30.62
N GLU A 389 16.16 1.86 29.82
CA GLU A 389 15.46 0.67 30.30
C GLU A 389 16.38 -0.53 30.48
N VAL A 390 17.42 -0.69 29.66
CA VAL A 390 18.45 -1.74 29.87
C VAL A 390 19.14 -1.55 31.22
N LYS A 391 19.59 -0.32 31.55
CA LYS A 391 20.20 -0.01 32.85
C LYS A 391 19.26 -0.24 34.02
N LYS A 392 17.99 0.12 33.88
CA LYS A 392 16.96 -0.04 34.90
C LYS A 392 16.63 -1.52 35.18
N ASN A 393 16.75 -2.39 34.18
CA ASN A 393 16.40 -3.81 34.28
C ASN A 393 17.60 -4.74 34.55
N GLY A 394 18.70 -4.23 35.11
CA GLY A 394 19.83 -5.04 35.57
C GLY A 394 21.10 -4.92 34.72
N GLY A 395 21.06 -4.20 33.59
CA GLY A 395 22.22 -4.04 32.71
C GLY A 395 22.52 -5.27 31.86
N LEU A 396 23.70 -5.28 31.24
CA LEU A 396 24.19 -6.41 30.45
C LEU A 396 24.89 -7.43 31.37
N LEU A 397 24.99 -8.67 30.92
CA LEU A 397 25.74 -9.73 31.60
C LEU A 397 27.26 -9.47 31.61
N ASP A 398 27.75 -8.59 30.73
CA ASP A 398 29.14 -8.14 30.63
C ASP A 398 30.17 -9.27 30.51
N TYR A 399 29.81 -10.36 29.82
CA TYR A 399 30.80 -11.38 29.44
C TYR A 399 31.78 -10.84 28.38
N PRO A 400 32.98 -11.43 28.23
CA PRO A 400 33.93 -11.01 27.19
C PRO A 400 33.29 -11.01 25.79
N GLY A 401 33.33 -9.85 25.12
CA GLY A 401 32.73 -9.62 23.80
C GLY A 401 31.35 -8.94 23.82
N ASP A 402 30.62 -8.95 24.94
CA ASP A 402 29.26 -8.39 25.02
C ASP A 402 29.23 -6.89 24.74
N THR A 403 30.17 -6.14 25.33
CA THR A 403 30.27 -4.69 25.15
C THR A 403 30.54 -4.31 23.68
N GLU A 404 31.35 -5.10 22.99
CA GLU A 404 31.69 -4.88 21.58
C GLU A 404 30.47 -5.11 20.69
N VAL A 405 29.76 -6.24 20.89
CA VAL A 405 28.52 -6.51 20.15
C VAL A 405 27.44 -5.49 20.47
N TRP A 406 27.29 -5.11 21.75
CA TRP A 406 26.29 -4.13 22.19
C TRP A 406 26.48 -2.76 21.54
N THR A 407 27.72 -2.34 21.29
CA THR A 407 28.04 -1.08 20.62
C THR A 407 27.38 -0.99 19.24
N HIS A 408 27.27 -2.11 18.54
CA HIS A 408 26.58 -2.20 17.25
C HIS A 408 25.09 -2.53 17.41
N ALA A 409 24.75 -3.44 18.33
CA ALA A 409 23.38 -3.93 18.51
C ALA A 409 22.43 -2.81 18.94
N LYS A 410 22.85 -1.91 19.83
CA LYS A 410 21.99 -0.82 20.31
C LYS A 410 21.56 0.13 19.19
N SER A 411 22.46 0.47 18.28
CA SER A 411 22.15 1.33 17.13
C SER A 411 21.23 0.61 16.14
N TYR A 412 21.52 -0.67 15.89
CA TYR A 412 20.72 -1.52 15.00
C TYR A 412 19.27 -1.71 15.50
N ILE A 413 19.11 -2.04 16.78
CA ILE A 413 17.79 -2.15 17.43
C ILE A 413 17.07 -0.81 17.41
N SER A 414 17.77 0.29 17.69
CA SER A 414 17.16 1.62 17.72
C SER A 414 16.64 2.07 16.36
N GLU A 415 17.35 1.75 15.28
CA GLU A 415 16.90 2.01 13.91
C GLU A 415 15.67 1.17 13.55
N MET A 416 15.66 -0.11 13.93
CA MET A 416 14.52 -1.01 13.72
C MET A 416 13.26 -0.50 14.44
N VAL A 417 13.37 -0.11 15.70
CA VAL A 417 12.25 0.37 16.50
C VAL A 417 11.76 1.73 16.05
N ALA A 418 12.66 2.64 15.64
CA ALA A 418 12.26 3.91 15.05
C ALA A 418 11.41 3.67 13.79
N GLU A 419 11.82 2.73 12.96
CA GLU A 419 11.08 2.35 11.75
C GLU A 419 9.70 1.77 12.08
N VAL A 420 9.62 0.82 13.02
CA VAL A 420 8.35 0.23 13.49
C VAL A 420 7.41 1.28 14.08
N ALA A 421 7.92 2.19 14.92
CA ALA A 421 7.14 3.27 15.50
C ALA A 421 6.62 4.25 14.44
N ASN A 422 7.44 4.59 13.44
CA ASN A 422 7.02 5.46 12.33
C ASN A 422 6.01 4.78 11.38
N GLN A 423 6.03 3.44 11.28
CA GLN A 423 5.03 2.63 10.57
C GLN A 423 3.73 2.44 11.37
N ARG A 424 3.68 2.91 12.62
CA ARG A 424 2.57 2.70 13.56
C ARG A 424 2.27 1.22 13.84
N ALA A 425 3.27 0.34 13.67
CA ALA A 425 3.16 -1.09 13.90
C ALA A 425 3.72 -1.46 15.29
N VAL A 426 3.35 -0.68 16.31
CA VAL A 426 3.97 -0.73 17.65
C VAL A 426 3.90 -2.11 18.30
N GLU A 427 2.91 -2.94 17.94
CA GLU A 427 2.78 -4.33 18.38
C GLU A 427 3.99 -5.21 18.03
N ARG A 428 4.79 -4.83 17.02
CA ARG A 428 6.00 -5.55 16.61
C ARG A 428 7.22 -5.27 17.48
N ILE A 429 7.18 -4.23 18.31
CA ILE A 429 8.33 -3.81 19.14
C ILE A 429 8.83 -4.96 20.03
N VAL A 430 7.94 -5.72 20.66
CA VAL A 430 8.35 -6.83 21.54
C VAL A 430 9.02 -7.97 20.76
N PRO A 431 8.36 -8.61 19.76
CA PRO A 431 8.95 -9.73 19.02
C PRO A 431 10.19 -9.34 18.20
N ASP A 432 10.33 -8.06 17.85
CA ASP A 432 11.49 -7.56 17.11
C ASP A 432 12.69 -7.28 18.01
N ILE A 433 12.51 -6.89 19.27
CA ILE A 433 13.64 -6.50 20.14
C ILE A 433 14.08 -7.61 21.08
N GLU A 434 13.13 -8.30 21.72
CA GLU A 434 13.42 -9.27 22.78
C GLU A 434 14.50 -10.30 22.35
N PRO A 435 14.44 -10.91 21.15
CA PRO A 435 15.43 -11.91 20.75
C PRO A 435 16.86 -11.38 20.58
N TYR A 436 17.04 -10.07 20.37
CA TYR A 436 18.38 -9.46 20.30
C TYR A 436 18.94 -9.14 21.70
N LEU A 437 18.08 -8.84 22.67
CA LEU A 437 18.47 -8.56 24.05
C LEU A 437 18.68 -9.82 24.89
N GLN A 438 17.90 -10.88 24.62
CA GLN A 438 17.90 -12.13 25.38
C GLN A 438 19.31 -12.72 25.62
N PRO A 439 20.23 -12.76 24.63
CA PRO A 439 21.57 -13.32 24.87
C PRO A 439 22.47 -12.47 25.76
N LEU A 440 22.14 -11.19 25.96
CA LEU A 440 22.97 -10.19 26.64
C LEU A 440 22.48 -9.86 28.06
N MET A 441 21.30 -10.34 28.46
CA MET A 441 20.67 -10.00 29.73
C MET A 441 20.24 -11.24 30.50
N ASP A 442 20.03 -11.11 31.81
CA ASP A 442 19.46 -12.18 32.64
C ASP A 442 18.08 -12.63 32.13
N SER A 443 17.75 -13.90 32.40
CA SER A 443 16.49 -14.51 31.97
C SER A 443 15.28 -13.69 32.41
N GLY A 444 14.40 -13.37 31.45
CA GLY A 444 13.19 -12.57 31.65
C GLY A 444 13.41 -11.05 31.63
N LYS A 445 14.64 -10.54 31.79
CA LYS A 445 14.92 -9.08 31.77
C LYS A 445 14.79 -8.48 30.38
N ALA A 446 15.16 -9.23 29.34
CA ALA A 446 15.00 -8.80 27.95
C ALA A 446 13.53 -8.49 27.60
N ASN A 447 12.59 -9.35 28.02
CA ASN A 447 11.16 -9.11 27.82
C ASN A 447 10.69 -7.87 28.58
N MET A 448 11.12 -7.66 29.84
CA MET A 448 10.77 -6.47 30.61
C MET A 448 11.20 -5.16 29.91
N VAL A 449 12.40 -5.16 29.30
CA VAL A 449 12.88 -4.01 28.50
C VAL A 449 12.00 -3.82 27.27
N ALA A 450 11.73 -4.89 26.53
CA ALA A 450 10.93 -4.84 25.30
C ALA A 450 9.49 -4.37 25.56
N GLU A 451 8.83 -4.86 26.63
CA GLU A 451 7.51 -4.42 27.07
C GLU A 451 7.49 -2.96 27.51
N ALA A 452 8.54 -2.48 28.19
CA ALA A 452 8.66 -1.09 28.58
C ALA A 452 8.78 -0.15 27.36
N LEU A 453 9.58 -0.55 26.36
CA LEU A 453 9.67 0.16 25.08
C LEU A 453 8.32 0.18 24.36
N HIS A 454 7.65 -0.97 24.27
CA HIS A 454 6.36 -1.10 23.63
C HIS A 454 5.32 -0.18 24.27
N LYS A 455 5.21 -0.20 25.60
CA LYS A 455 4.30 0.67 26.33
C LYS A 455 4.56 2.16 26.05
N PHE A 456 5.82 2.58 26.09
CA PHE A 456 6.20 3.96 25.80
C PHE A 456 5.79 4.39 24.39
N TYR A 457 6.03 3.54 23.37
CA TYR A 457 5.70 3.87 21.99
C TYR A 457 4.21 3.76 21.67
N VAL A 458 3.44 2.93 22.39
CA VAL A 458 1.97 2.95 22.35
C VAL A 458 1.43 4.28 22.89
N GLU A 459 1.98 4.76 24.02
CA GLU A 459 1.60 6.07 24.58
C GLU A 459 1.99 7.23 23.67
N GLU A 460 3.17 7.19 23.04
CA GLU A 460 3.60 8.15 22.01
C GLU A 460 2.71 8.12 20.76
N ASP A 461 2.35 6.95 20.23
CA ASP A 461 1.44 6.83 19.08
C ASP A 461 0.08 7.42 19.42
N ASN A 462 -0.48 7.05 20.58
CA ASN A 462 -1.74 7.60 21.08
C ASN A 462 -1.68 9.12 21.28
N ARG A 463 -0.54 9.67 21.73
CA ARG A 463 -0.35 11.13 21.86
C ARG A 463 -0.32 11.83 20.50
N LYS A 464 0.34 11.22 19.49
CA LYS A 464 0.50 11.80 18.15
C LYS A 464 -0.76 11.67 17.29
N PHE A 465 -1.49 10.57 17.42
CA PHE A 465 -2.57 10.19 16.50
C PHE A 465 -3.94 10.00 17.19
N GLY A 466 -4.01 10.10 18.51
CA GLY A 466 -5.21 9.81 19.30
C GLY A 466 -5.29 8.34 19.71
N VAL A 467 -6.03 8.06 20.78
CA VAL A 467 -6.25 6.68 21.27
C VAL A 467 -7.22 5.98 20.31
N PRO A 468 -6.87 4.81 19.74
CA PRO A 468 -7.82 3.99 19.01
C PRO A 468 -9.02 3.68 19.91
N VAL A 469 -10.24 3.94 19.42
CA VAL A 469 -11.45 3.62 20.17
C VAL A 469 -11.44 2.11 20.45
N LYS A 470 -11.39 1.72 21.73
CA LYS A 470 -11.52 0.33 22.13
C LYS A 470 -12.94 -0.12 21.81
N GLU A 471 -13.08 -1.02 20.84
CA GLU A 471 -14.33 -1.71 20.55
C GLU A 471 -14.47 -2.89 21.52
N ASP A 472 -15.08 -2.63 22.68
CA ASP A 472 -15.60 -3.70 23.53
C ASP A 472 -17.02 -3.32 23.93
N ASP A 473 -17.89 -3.26 22.92
CA ASP A 473 -19.32 -3.16 23.12
C ASP A 473 -19.85 -4.60 23.02
N GLY A 474 -20.63 -5.05 24.00
CA GLY A 474 -21.28 -6.38 24.04
C GLY A 474 -22.35 -6.58 22.96
N GLU A 475 -22.10 -6.05 21.77
CA GLU A 475 -22.91 -6.04 20.57
C GLU A 475 -22.72 -7.36 19.79
N THR A 476 -23.77 -7.78 19.11
CA THR A 476 -23.76 -9.07 18.39
C THR A 476 -23.04 -8.92 17.06
N GLU A 477 -21.94 -9.65 16.89
CA GLU A 477 -21.18 -9.71 15.64
C GLU A 477 -21.90 -10.60 14.61
N ILE A 478 -22.18 -10.07 13.42
CA ILE A 478 -22.78 -10.82 12.31
C ILE A 478 -21.70 -11.34 11.36
N VAL A 479 -20.73 -10.48 11.04
CA VAL A 479 -19.65 -10.81 10.11
C VAL A 479 -18.32 -10.39 10.73
N ASN A 480 -17.33 -11.28 10.65
CA ASN A 480 -15.93 -10.96 10.91
C ASN A 480 -15.06 -11.77 9.98
N ALA A 481 -14.79 -11.18 8.82
CA ALA A 481 -14.15 -11.84 7.70
C ALA A 481 -12.82 -11.17 7.40
N ASN A 482 -11.77 -11.98 7.26
CA ASN A 482 -10.50 -11.55 6.70
C ASN A 482 -10.40 -12.04 5.26
N PHE A 483 -10.29 -11.12 4.31
CA PHE A 483 -10.29 -11.48 2.90
C PHE A 483 -9.37 -10.60 2.06
N SER A 484 -9.09 -11.08 0.86
CA SER A 484 -8.44 -10.33 -0.22
C SER A 484 -9.39 -10.26 -1.40
N LEU A 485 -9.43 -9.11 -2.09
CA LEU A 485 -10.27 -8.90 -3.26
C LEU A 485 -9.40 -8.51 -4.46
N GLY A 486 -9.45 -9.32 -5.51
CA GLY A 486 -8.85 -9.02 -6.80
C GLY A 486 -9.88 -9.03 -7.92
N TYR A 487 -9.70 -8.17 -8.92
CA TYR A 487 -10.53 -8.14 -10.12
C TYR A 487 -9.66 -7.90 -11.36
N GLY A 488 -9.81 -8.75 -12.38
CA GLY A 488 -9.08 -8.59 -13.66
C GLY A 488 -7.56 -8.62 -13.54
N GLY A 489 -7.01 -9.35 -12.56
CA GLY A 489 -5.57 -9.39 -12.27
C GLY A 489 -5.06 -8.23 -11.40
N MET A 490 -5.92 -7.29 -11.02
CA MET A 490 -5.61 -6.18 -10.13
C MET A 490 -6.09 -6.47 -8.71
N LEU A 491 -5.19 -6.39 -7.72
CA LEU A 491 -5.53 -6.54 -6.31
C LEU A 491 -6.10 -5.21 -5.77
N LEU A 492 -7.38 -5.22 -5.39
CA LEU A 492 -8.14 -4.08 -4.86
C LEU A 492 -8.02 -3.99 -3.34
N LEU A 493 -8.15 -5.13 -2.65
CA LEU A 493 -7.97 -5.26 -1.21
C LEU A 493 -7.05 -6.44 -0.89
N SER A 494 -6.15 -6.25 0.07
CA SER A 494 -5.19 -7.27 0.53
C SER A 494 -5.39 -7.51 2.01
N HIS A 495 -5.78 -8.74 2.37
CA HIS A 495 -5.86 -9.25 3.75
C HIS A 495 -6.52 -8.26 4.71
N THR A 496 -7.63 -7.70 4.28
CA THR A 496 -8.39 -6.73 5.06
C THR A 496 -9.38 -7.46 5.95
N ASN A 497 -9.61 -6.90 7.13
CA ASN A 497 -10.72 -7.32 7.98
C ASN A 497 -11.97 -6.49 7.63
N LEU A 498 -13.12 -7.14 7.56
CA LEU A 498 -14.43 -6.51 7.54
C LEU A 498 -15.24 -7.10 8.68
N ARG A 499 -15.62 -6.22 9.61
CA ARG A 499 -16.39 -6.57 10.79
C ARG A 499 -17.73 -5.84 10.73
N LEU A 500 -18.83 -6.57 10.74
CA LEU A 500 -20.17 -6.02 10.72
C LEU A 500 -20.91 -6.45 11.98
N LEU A 501 -21.37 -5.47 12.75
CA LEU A 501 -22.18 -5.63 13.95
C LEU A 501 -23.67 -5.52 13.59
N LYS A 502 -24.51 -6.21 14.37
CA LYS A 502 -25.95 -6.25 14.15
C LYS A 502 -26.59 -4.88 14.38
N GLY A 503 -27.32 -4.39 13.37
CA GLY A 503 -28.07 -3.13 13.44
C GLY A 503 -27.29 -1.87 13.07
N HIS A 504 -26.00 -2.01 12.76
CA HIS A 504 -25.14 -0.89 12.37
C HIS A 504 -25.32 -0.53 10.89
N ARG A 505 -25.03 0.74 10.57
CA ARG A 505 -25.14 1.29 9.21
C ARG A 505 -23.77 1.81 8.78
N TYR A 506 -23.08 1.00 8.00
CA TYR A 506 -21.72 1.25 7.54
C TYR A 506 -21.72 2.01 6.21
N GLY A 507 -21.05 3.16 6.16
CA GLY A 507 -20.76 3.87 4.91
C GLY A 507 -19.42 3.42 4.34
N LEU A 508 -19.39 2.98 3.08
CA LEU A 508 -18.17 2.55 2.40
C LEU A 508 -17.61 3.69 1.55
N CYS A 509 -16.57 4.34 2.06
CA CYS A 509 -15.90 5.49 1.45
C CYS A 509 -14.61 5.08 0.73
N GLY A 510 -14.31 5.74 -0.37
CA GLY A 510 -13.05 5.53 -1.10
C GLY A 510 -13.04 6.28 -2.42
N ARG A 511 -11.86 6.36 -3.05
CA ARG A 511 -11.69 6.99 -4.37
C ARG A 511 -12.53 6.27 -5.43
N ASN A 512 -12.87 6.97 -6.51
CA ASN A 512 -13.50 6.33 -7.67
C ASN A 512 -12.52 5.33 -8.29
N GLY A 513 -13.00 4.12 -8.59
CA GLY A 513 -12.15 3.02 -9.05
C GLY A 513 -11.45 2.22 -7.95
N ALA A 514 -11.63 2.54 -6.66
CA ALA A 514 -11.05 1.78 -5.55
C ALA A 514 -11.62 0.36 -5.38
N GLY A 515 -12.74 0.04 -6.04
CA GLY A 515 -13.36 -1.30 -5.99
C GLY A 515 -14.57 -1.43 -5.06
N LYS A 516 -15.22 -0.32 -4.64
CA LYS A 516 -16.40 -0.31 -3.75
C LYS A 516 -17.54 -1.21 -4.24
N SER A 517 -18.04 -0.96 -5.46
CA SER A 517 -19.10 -1.79 -6.06
C SER A 517 -18.64 -3.23 -6.34
N THR A 518 -17.35 -3.42 -6.65
CA THR A 518 -16.77 -4.76 -6.83
C THR A 518 -16.80 -5.56 -5.54
N LEU A 519 -16.49 -4.94 -4.40
CA LEU A 519 -16.59 -5.57 -3.08
C LEU A 519 -18.04 -5.98 -2.78
N MET A 520 -19.00 -5.08 -2.95
CA MET A 520 -20.42 -5.39 -2.68
C MET A 520 -20.95 -6.52 -3.57
N ARG A 521 -20.63 -6.53 -4.87
CA ARG A 521 -21.00 -7.64 -5.77
C ARG A 521 -20.37 -8.97 -5.34
N SER A 522 -19.11 -8.97 -4.90
CA SER A 522 -18.43 -10.18 -4.44
C SER A 522 -19.06 -10.74 -3.15
N ILE A 523 -19.48 -9.87 -2.23
CA ILE A 523 -20.23 -10.27 -1.02
C ILE A 523 -21.57 -10.89 -1.44
N ALA A 524 -22.36 -10.18 -2.24
CA ALA A 524 -23.69 -10.61 -2.67
C ALA A 524 -23.68 -11.97 -3.39
N THR A 525 -22.70 -12.18 -4.27
CA THR A 525 -22.58 -13.41 -5.06
C THR A 525 -21.92 -14.57 -4.30
N GLY A 526 -21.52 -14.37 -3.03
CA GLY A 526 -20.84 -15.39 -2.24
C GLY A 526 -19.46 -15.78 -2.79
N LYS A 527 -18.85 -14.93 -3.62
CA LYS A 527 -17.53 -15.19 -4.24
C LYS A 527 -16.37 -14.65 -3.42
N LEU A 528 -16.66 -14.01 -2.29
CA LEU A 528 -15.65 -13.46 -1.40
C LEU A 528 -15.17 -14.53 -0.43
N ASP A 529 -13.95 -15.01 -0.65
CA ASP A 529 -13.34 -16.03 0.21
C ASP A 529 -13.13 -15.49 1.63
N GLY A 530 -13.54 -16.26 2.65
CA GLY A 530 -13.54 -15.86 4.06
C GLY A 530 -14.78 -15.09 4.54
N PHE A 531 -15.72 -14.73 3.66
CA PHE A 531 -17.02 -14.16 4.07
C PHE A 531 -18.04 -15.29 4.36
N PRO A 532 -18.89 -15.17 5.40
CA PRO A 532 -19.88 -16.21 5.72
C PRO A 532 -20.79 -16.55 4.52
N PRO A 533 -21.13 -17.83 4.31
CA PRO A 533 -22.03 -18.22 3.23
C PRO A 533 -23.45 -17.65 3.46
N GLN A 534 -24.23 -17.57 2.40
CA GLN A 534 -25.62 -17.07 2.43
C GLN A 534 -26.56 -17.88 3.36
N ASP A 535 -26.16 -19.09 3.73
CA ASP A 535 -26.88 -19.94 4.69
C ASP A 535 -26.71 -19.45 6.14
N GLU A 536 -25.60 -18.77 6.45
CA GLU A 536 -25.30 -18.20 7.77
C GLU A 536 -25.67 -16.72 7.86
N VAL A 537 -25.32 -15.94 6.83
CA VAL A 537 -25.61 -14.49 6.76
C VAL A 537 -26.25 -14.18 5.42
N LYS A 538 -27.54 -13.84 5.43
CA LYS A 538 -28.26 -13.48 4.21
C LYS A 538 -27.92 -12.05 3.81
N THR A 539 -27.19 -11.90 2.71
CA THR A 539 -26.86 -10.60 2.14
C THR A 539 -27.71 -10.34 0.89
N CYS A 540 -28.35 -9.17 0.83
CA CYS A 540 -29.17 -8.78 -0.32
C CYS A 540 -28.58 -7.55 -0.99
N PHE A 541 -28.27 -7.67 -2.28
CA PHE A 541 -27.79 -6.56 -3.09
C PHE A 541 -28.93 -5.84 -3.78
N VAL A 542 -29.16 -4.60 -3.36
CA VAL A 542 -30.27 -3.78 -3.83
C VAL A 542 -29.86 -3.06 -5.11
N GLU A 543 -29.91 -3.79 -6.23
CA GLU A 543 -29.63 -3.24 -7.57
C GLU A 543 -30.89 -2.97 -8.39
N HIS A 544 -30.80 -1.96 -9.25
CA HIS A 544 -31.81 -1.65 -10.26
C HIS A 544 -31.63 -2.53 -11.49
N ASN A 545 -32.10 -3.78 -11.46
CA ASN A 545 -32.13 -4.61 -12.68
C ASN A 545 -33.09 -4.00 -13.71
N GLN A 546 -32.57 -3.69 -14.90
CA GLN A 546 -33.32 -3.03 -15.98
C GLN A 546 -33.89 -3.99 -17.04
N GLY A 547 -33.92 -5.31 -16.81
CA GLY A 547 -34.19 -6.29 -17.88
C GLY A 547 -35.20 -7.39 -17.58
N GLU A 548 -36.03 -7.65 -18.60
CA GLU A 548 -36.78 -8.88 -18.97
C GLU A 548 -38.23 -9.12 -18.48
N ASP A 549 -38.73 -8.48 -17.41
CA ASP A 549 -40.11 -8.73 -16.92
C ASP A 549 -41.02 -7.47 -16.92
N ALA A 550 -40.91 -6.61 -17.93
CA ALA A 550 -41.61 -5.32 -17.97
C ALA A 550 -43.15 -5.46 -17.95
N ASP A 551 -43.67 -6.57 -18.46
CA ASP A 551 -45.12 -6.83 -18.64
C ASP A 551 -45.79 -7.48 -17.42
N LEU A 552 -45.01 -8.00 -16.45
CA LEU A 552 -45.57 -8.59 -15.23
C LEU A 552 -46.09 -7.50 -14.29
N THR A 553 -47.17 -7.80 -13.58
CA THR A 553 -47.59 -6.94 -12.46
C THR A 553 -46.55 -6.99 -11.33
N ILE A 554 -46.49 -5.97 -10.48
CA ILE A 554 -45.54 -5.92 -9.35
C ILE A 554 -45.72 -7.14 -8.43
N LEU A 555 -46.97 -7.54 -8.17
CA LEU A 555 -47.26 -8.70 -7.35
C LEU A 555 -46.80 -10.01 -8.02
N GLU A 556 -47.08 -10.19 -9.31
CA GLU A 556 -46.64 -11.37 -10.06
C GLU A 556 -45.12 -11.44 -10.20
N TYR A 557 -44.45 -10.29 -10.34
CA TYR A 557 -43.00 -10.19 -10.38
C TYR A 557 -42.37 -10.71 -9.09
N CYS A 558 -42.89 -10.31 -7.92
CA CYS A 558 -42.44 -10.85 -6.63
C CYS A 558 -42.80 -12.33 -6.42
N LEU A 559 -43.95 -12.79 -6.92
CA LEU A 559 -44.37 -14.20 -6.80
C LEU A 559 -43.56 -15.15 -7.70
N LYS A 560 -43.09 -14.67 -8.85
CA LYS A 560 -42.25 -15.44 -9.78
C LYS A 560 -40.83 -15.62 -9.27
N ASP A 561 -40.38 -14.76 -8.35
CA ASP A 561 -39.04 -14.79 -7.76
C ASP A 561 -38.84 -16.09 -6.95
N PRO A 562 -37.93 -17.00 -7.36
CA PRO A 562 -37.70 -18.28 -6.67
C PRO A 562 -37.37 -18.12 -5.19
N GLU A 563 -36.73 -17.02 -4.80
CA GLU A 563 -36.32 -16.77 -3.41
C GLU A 563 -37.49 -16.35 -2.51
N LEU A 564 -38.60 -15.89 -3.10
CA LEU A 564 -39.77 -15.37 -2.39
C LEU A 564 -40.97 -16.33 -2.39
N GLN A 565 -40.91 -17.44 -3.14
CA GLN A 565 -42.01 -18.40 -3.27
C GLN A 565 -42.53 -18.94 -1.92
N ASN A 566 -41.64 -19.02 -0.92
CA ASN A 566 -41.96 -19.57 0.40
C ASN A 566 -42.71 -18.59 1.33
N GLU A 567 -42.75 -17.28 1.04
CA GLU A 567 -43.41 -16.28 1.90
C GLU A 567 -44.93 -16.22 1.67
N GLY A 568 -45.42 -16.63 0.49
CA GLY A 568 -46.84 -16.65 0.13
C GLY A 568 -47.40 -15.27 -0.26
N GLN A 569 -48.49 -15.28 -1.04
CA GLN A 569 -49.06 -14.07 -1.66
C GLN A 569 -49.54 -13.02 -0.64
N GLU A 570 -50.12 -13.44 0.49
CA GLU A 570 -50.63 -12.52 1.52
C GLU A 570 -49.52 -11.70 2.16
N ARG A 571 -48.39 -12.35 2.50
CA ARG A 571 -47.23 -11.68 3.10
C ARG A 571 -46.55 -10.74 2.10
N ILE A 572 -46.39 -11.18 0.86
CA ILE A 572 -45.82 -10.36 -0.22
C ILE A 572 -46.65 -9.09 -0.42
N SER A 573 -47.98 -9.22 -0.49
CA SER A 573 -48.88 -8.07 -0.60
C SER A 573 -48.75 -7.12 0.59
N ALA A 574 -48.67 -7.63 1.82
CA ALA A 574 -48.54 -6.81 3.01
C ALA A 574 -47.23 -6.01 3.05
N VAL A 575 -46.09 -6.62 2.69
CA VAL A 575 -44.80 -5.92 2.65
C VAL A 575 -44.75 -4.89 1.51
N LEU A 576 -45.40 -5.19 0.38
CA LEU A 576 -45.58 -4.22 -0.70
C LEU A 576 -46.40 -3.01 -0.24
N GLU A 577 -47.46 -3.21 0.55
CA GLU A 577 -48.24 -2.10 1.14
C GLU A 577 -47.41 -1.27 2.12
N GLU A 578 -46.57 -1.91 2.93
CA GLU A 578 -45.68 -1.26 3.91
C GLU A 578 -44.71 -0.26 3.25
N VAL A 579 -44.15 -0.60 2.08
CA VAL A 579 -43.28 0.33 1.33
C VAL A 579 -44.06 1.32 0.44
N GLY A 580 -45.39 1.22 0.42
CA GLY A 580 -46.30 2.17 -0.24
C GLY A 580 -46.92 1.71 -1.57
N PHE A 581 -46.87 0.43 -1.91
CA PHE A 581 -47.64 -0.16 -3.01
C PHE A 581 -49.02 -0.60 -2.52
N ALA A 582 -50.02 0.28 -2.64
CA ALA A 582 -51.41 -0.01 -2.27
C ALA A 582 -51.94 -1.27 -2.97
N GLY A 583 -52.58 -2.17 -2.21
CA GLY A 583 -53.26 -3.37 -2.72
C GLY A 583 -54.63 -3.10 -3.35
N GLY A 584 -55.31 -4.18 -3.72
CA GLY A 584 -56.63 -4.16 -4.38
C GLY A 584 -56.59 -4.01 -5.91
N PRO A 585 -57.72 -4.22 -6.62
CA PRO A 585 -57.75 -4.33 -8.10
C PRO A 585 -57.30 -3.07 -8.86
N GLU A 586 -57.46 -1.88 -8.24
CA GLU A 586 -56.97 -0.60 -8.77
C GLU A 586 -55.66 -0.14 -8.10
N GLY A 587 -55.14 -0.95 -7.17
CA GLY A 587 -53.91 -0.70 -6.43
C GLY A 587 -52.67 -0.81 -7.30
N ARG A 588 -51.58 -0.15 -6.88
CA ARG A 588 -50.33 -0.11 -7.66
C ARG A 588 -49.69 -1.50 -7.82
N GLN A 589 -49.99 -2.45 -6.93
CA GLN A 589 -49.50 -3.83 -7.03
C GLN A 589 -49.89 -4.54 -8.35
N HIS A 590 -50.99 -4.13 -8.98
CA HIS A 590 -51.49 -4.67 -10.25
C HIS A 590 -50.99 -3.89 -11.49
N GLN A 591 -50.11 -2.90 -11.30
CA GLN A 591 -49.49 -2.17 -12.41
C GLN A 591 -48.25 -2.92 -12.93
N GLY A 592 -47.90 -2.74 -14.20
CA GLY A 592 -46.72 -3.37 -14.79
C GLY A 592 -45.42 -2.82 -14.22
N VAL A 593 -44.45 -3.68 -13.91
CA VAL A 593 -43.13 -3.29 -13.37
C VAL A 593 -42.39 -2.31 -14.28
N GLY A 594 -42.60 -2.42 -15.61
CA GLY A 594 -42.02 -1.51 -16.60
C GLY A 594 -42.47 -0.04 -16.44
N SER A 595 -43.61 0.21 -15.81
CA SER A 595 -44.17 1.55 -15.60
C SER A 595 -43.61 2.28 -14.38
N LEU A 596 -42.81 1.61 -13.54
CA LEU A 596 -42.26 2.19 -12.31
C LEU A 596 -41.18 3.23 -12.60
N SER A 597 -41.28 4.38 -11.93
CA SER A 597 -40.17 5.35 -11.90
C SER A 597 -38.99 4.81 -11.09
N GLY A 598 -37.78 5.37 -11.26
CA GLY A 598 -36.58 4.97 -10.51
C GLY A 598 -36.80 4.81 -9.01
N GLY A 599 -37.45 5.78 -8.35
CA GLY A 599 -37.73 5.66 -6.91
C GLY A 599 -38.75 4.61 -6.50
N TRP A 600 -39.69 4.26 -7.38
CA TRP A 600 -40.59 3.12 -7.13
C TRP A 600 -39.86 1.79 -7.37
N LYS A 601 -38.89 1.73 -8.29
CA LYS A 601 -38.04 0.55 -8.47
C LYS A 601 -37.15 0.31 -7.25
N MET A 602 -36.59 1.37 -6.65
CA MET A 602 -35.85 1.26 -5.39
C MET A 602 -36.73 0.71 -4.26
N LYS A 603 -37.94 1.24 -4.10
CA LYS A 603 -38.91 0.72 -3.11
C LYS A 603 -39.27 -0.74 -3.33
N LEU A 604 -39.40 -1.17 -4.58
CA LEU A 604 -39.63 -2.57 -4.93
C LEU A 604 -38.42 -3.44 -4.58
N ALA A 605 -37.19 -2.98 -4.86
CA ALA A 605 -35.97 -3.70 -4.52
C ALA A 605 -35.80 -3.84 -2.99
N LEU A 606 -36.13 -2.79 -2.22
CA LEU A 606 -36.16 -2.83 -0.76
C LEU A 606 -37.24 -3.79 -0.23
N ALA A 607 -38.45 -3.78 -0.81
CA ALA A 607 -39.50 -4.73 -0.44
C ALA A 607 -39.10 -6.18 -0.68
N ARG A 608 -38.40 -6.47 -1.78
CA ARG A 608 -37.81 -7.80 -2.04
C ARG A 608 -36.78 -8.15 -0.97
N ALA A 609 -35.88 -7.23 -0.63
CA ALA A 609 -34.87 -7.46 0.41
C ALA A 609 -35.49 -7.73 1.78
N MET A 610 -36.60 -7.07 2.14
CA MET A 610 -37.37 -7.35 3.36
C MET A 610 -37.97 -8.75 3.35
N LEU A 611 -38.59 -9.15 2.23
CA LEU A 611 -39.22 -10.47 2.10
C LEU A 611 -38.20 -11.61 2.18
N MET A 612 -36.96 -11.38 1.73
CA MET A 612 -35.86 -12.34 1.86
C MET A 612 -35.33 -12.50 3.30
N ARG A 613 -35.74 -11.62 4.23
CA ARG A 613 -35.24 -11.53 5.61
C ARG A 613 -33.72 -11.43 5.65
N ALA A 614 -33.16 -10.51 4.85
CA ALA A 614 -31.72 -10.32 4.80
C ALA A 614 -31.17 -9.73 6.11
N ASP A 615 -30.05 -10.27 6.58
CA ASP A 615 -29.32 -9.78 7.75
C ASP A 615 -28.49 -8.53 7.41
N VAL A 616 -27.99 -8.47 6.16
CA VAL A 616 -27.18 -7.36 5.65
C VAL A 616 -27.73 -6.81 4.33
N PHE A 617 -28.07 -5.52 4.31
CA PHE A 617 -28.38 -4.80 3.08
C PHE A 617 -27.12 -4.22 2.44
N LEU A 618 -26.93 -4.49 1.15
CA LEU A 618 -25.87 -3.92 0.35
C LEU A 618 -26.49 -2.89 -0.61
N LEU A 619 -26.23 -1.60 -0.35
CA LEU A 619 -26.85 -0.47 -1.03
C LEU A 619 -25.80 0.27 -1.88
N ASP A 620 -25.86 0.13 -3.21
CA ASP A 620 -24.97 0.86 -4.14
C ASP A 620 -25.68 2.08 -4.74
N GLU A 621 -25.22 3.27 -4.36
CA GLU A 621 -25.78 4.56 -4.74
C GLU A 621 -27.32 4.65 -4.60
N PRO A 622 -27.85 4.43 -3.39
CA PRO A 622 -29.29 4.26 -3.21
C PRO A 622 -30.10 5.55 -3.40
N THR A 623 -29.44 6.71 -3.39
CA THR A 623 -30.06 8.01 -3.65
C THR A 623 -30.20 8.34 -5.14
N ASN A 624 -29.58 7.54 -6.02
CA ASN A 624 -29.66 7.77 -7.46
C ASN A 624 -31.11 7.64 -7.95
N HIS A 625 -31.54 8.58 -8.80
CA HIS A 625 -32.89 8.64 -9.36
C HIS A 625 -34.04 8.81 -8.34
N LEU A 626 -33.72 9.12 -7.08
CA LEU A 626 -34.69 9.52 -6.06
C LEU A 626 -34.88 11.04 -6.05
N ASP A 627 -36.10 11.48 -5.73
CA ASP A 627 -36.35 12.87 -5.35
C ASP A 627 -36.15 13.06 -3.84
N VAL A 628 -36.10 14.31 -3.38
CA VAL A 628 -35.81 14.66 -1.98
C VAL A 628 -36.77 13.97 -0.99
N ALA A 629 -38.05 13.82 -1.37
CA ALA A 629 -39.05 13.17 -0.54
C ALA A 629 -38.79 11.66 -0.40
N ASN A 630 -38.42 10.97 -1.48
CA ASN A 630 -38.08 9.54 -1.42
C ASN A 630 -36.71 9.29 -0.76
N VAL A 631 -35.75 10.22 -0.88
CA VAL A 631 -34.50 10.17 -0.10
C VAL A 631 -34.81 10.27 1.40
N LYS A 632 -35.66 11.21 1.81
CA LYS A 632 -36.05 11.35 3.22
C LYS A 632 -36.77 10.11 3.74
N TRP A 633 -37.70 9.56 2.95
CA TRP A 633 -38.35 8.29 3.27
C TRP A 633 -37.33 7.15 3.46
N LEU A 634 -36.30 7.07 2.60
CA LEU A 634 -35.26 6.05 2.72
C LEU A 634 -34.41 6.24 3.98
N GLN A 635 -34.08 7.49 4.34
CA GLN A 635 -33.39 7.80 5.59
C GLN A 635 -34.20 7.33 6.80
N ASP A 636 -35.48 7.73 6.86
CA ASP A 636 -36.38 7.38 7.97
C ASP A 636 -36.60 5.85 8.03
N TYR A 637 -36.63 5.18 6.89
CA TYR A 637 -36.71 3.73 6.78
C TYR A 637 -35.47 3.04 7.39
N LEU A 638 -34.26 3.46 7.01
CA LEU A 638 -33.00 2.89 7.54
C LEU A 638 -32.79 3.23 9.02
N HIS A 639 -33.34 4.34 9.51
CA HIS A 639 -33.32 4.69 10.93
C HIS A 639 -34.28 3.85 11.78
N SER A 640 -35.48 3.57 11.26
CA SER A 640 -36.50 2.81 12.00
C SER A 640 -36.18 1.32 12.11
N HIS A 641 -35.40 0.77 11.18
CA HIS A 641 -35.05 -0.65 11.14
C HIS A 641 -33.65 -0.91 11.72
N THR A 642 -33.53 -0.76 13.04
CA THR A 642 -32.25 -0.95 13.76
C THR A 642 -31.82 -2.41 13.93
N GLU A 643 -32.65 -3.38 13.51
CA GLU A 643 -32.29 -4.80 13.57
C GLU A 643 -31.47 -5.27 12.36
N ILE A 644 -31.49 -4.50 11.27
CA ILE A 644 -30.86 -4.86 9.99
C ILE A 644 -29.56 -4.08 9.84
N THR A 645 -28.48 -4.79 9.52
CA THR A 645 -27.19 -4.16 9.23
C THR A 645 -27.15 -3.69 7.77
N SER A 646 -26.57 -2.53 7.50
CA SER A 646 -26.48 -2.00 6.13
C SER A 646 -25.05 -1.59 5.78
N LEU A 647 -24.61 -1.94 4.57
CA LEU A 647 -23.38 -1.44 3.95
C LEU A 647 -23.77 -0.55 2.75
N ILE A 648 -23.41 0.72 2.83
CA ILE A 648 -23.92 1.78 1.95
C ILE A 648 -22.77 2.43 1.20
N VAL A 649 -22.84 2.46 -0.13
CA VAL A 649 -22.01 3.33 -0.97
C VAL A 649 -22.87 4.48 -1.46
N SER A 650 -22.47 5.72 -1.20
CA SER A 650 -23.16 6.89 -1.76
C SER A 650 -22.20 8.04 -2.01
N HIS A 651 -22.45 8.80 -3.08
CA HIS A 651 -21.81 10.08 -3.34
C HIS A 651 -22.51 11.27 -2.64
N ASP A 652 -23.66 11.05 -2.00
CA ASP A 652 -24.38 12.09 -1.26
C ASP A 652 -23.88 12.17 0.18
N SER A 653 -23.05 13.18 0.47
CA SER A 653 -22.49 13.41 1.80
C SER A 653 -23.57 13.62 2.86
N GLY A 654 -24.66 14.30 2.52
CA GLY A 654 -25.76 14.57 3.45
C GLY A 654 -26.52 13.29 3.81
N PHE A 655 -26.65 12.37 2.87
CA PHE A 655 -27.23 11.05 3.13
C PHE A 655 -26.35 10.21 4.07
N LEU A 656 -25.03 10.15 3.81
CA LEU A 656 -24.09 9.41 4.66
C LEU A 656 -24.00 9.98 6.07
N ASP A 657 -24.07 11.31 6.22
CA ASP A 657 -24.08 11.96 7.54
C ASP A 657 -25.30 11.61 8.38
N GLU A 658 -26.46 11.55 7.74
CA GLU A 658 -27.73 11.31 8.42
C GLU A 658 -27.89 9.82 8.77
N VAL A 659 -27.48 8.91 7.88
CA VAL A 659 -27.80 7.48 8.01
C VAL A 659 -26.69 6.67 8.68
N CYS A 660 -25.42 6.91 8.35
CA CYS A 660 -24.33 6.01 8.77
C CYS A 660 -23.96 6.19 10.24
N THR A 661 -23.74 5.07 10.93
CA THR A 661 -23.18 5.01 12.29
C THR A 661 -21.67 4.84 12.27
N ASP A 662 -21.15 4.28 11.18
CA ASP A 662 -19.77 3.86 11.03
C ASP A 662 -19.33 4.08 9.58
N ILE A 663 -18.04 4.33 9.37
CA ILE A 663 -17.43 4.49 8.05
C ILE A 663 -16.30 3.48 7.87
N TYR A 664 -16.36 2.72 6.79
CA TYR A 664 -15.22 1.97 6.27
C TYR A 664 -14.58 2.77 5.13
N ASN A 665 -13.32 3.18 5.29
CA ASN A 665 -12.59 3.89 4.25
C ASN A 665 -11.52 2.99 3.59
N TYR A 666 -11.43 3.07 2.25
CA TYR A 666 -10.38 2.41 1.48
C TYR A 666 -9.05 3.17 1.63
N GLU A 667 -8.04 2.50 2.20
CA GLU A 667 -6.71 3.04 2.43
C GLU A 667 -5.64 1.99 2.13
N THR A 668 -4.71 2.29 1.22
CA THR A 668 -3.55 1.43 0.95
C THR A 668 -3.92 -0.05 0.70
N LYS A 669 -5.02 -0.29 -0.04
CA LYS A 669 -5.60 -1.62 -0.32
C LYS A 669 -6.09 -2.37 0.94
N LYS A 670 -6.45 -1.65 2.00
CA LYS A 670 -7.14 -2.17 3.19
C LYS A 670 -8.41 -1.35 3.46
N LEU A 671 -9.34 -1.94 4.19
CA LEU A 671 -10.50 -1.26 4.76
C LEU A 671 -10.15 -0.88 6.19
N ILE A 672 -10.24 0.42 6.49
CA ILE A 672 -10.05 0.93 7.86
C ILE A 672 -11.41 1.37 8.37
N HIS A 673 -11.79 0.85 9.53
CA HIS A 673 -13.03 1.21 10.22
C HIS A 673 -12.84 2.50 11.03
N TYR A 674 -13.84 3.36 10.97
CA TYR A 674 -13.97 4.57 11.75
C TYR A 674 -15.37 4.62 12.35
N ARG A 675 -15.46 4.71 13.68
CA ARG A 675 -16.74 4.92 14.36
C ARG A 675 -17.22 6.35 14.16
N GLY A 676 -18.51 6.51 13.87
CA GLY A 676 -19.15 7.78 13.60
C GLY A 676 -19.61 7.94 12.15
N ASN A 677 -20.43 8.96 11.91
CA ASN A 677 -20.89 9.31 10.57
C ASN A 677 -19.79 10.00 9.73
N LEU A 678 -20.11 10.40 8.50
CA LEU A 678 -19.14 11.00 7.58
C LEU A 678 -18.47 12.26 8.18
N SER A 679 -19.23 13.11 8.89
CA SER A 679 -18.73 14.32 9.55
C SER A 679 -17.70 14.00 10.64
N GLU A 680 -17.95 12.96 11.42
CA GLU A 680 -17.04 12.50 12.48
C GLU A 680 -15.78 11.86 11.89
N PHE A 681 -15.94 11.06 10.84
CA PHE A 681 -14.82 10.54 10.06
C PHE A 681 -13.94 11.68 9.50
N VAL A 682 -14.53 12.75 8.97
CA VAL A 682 -13.77 13.91 8.46
C VAL A 682 -13.04 14.69 9.57
N LYS A 683 -13.52 14.65 10.82
CA LYS A 683 -12.77 15.21 11.97
C LYS A 683 -11.54 14.37 12.30
N GLN A 684 -11.67 13.05 12.28
CA GLN A 684 -10.55 12.12 12.51
C GLN A 684 -9.55 12.12 11.35
N LYS A 685 -10.04 12.27 10.12
CA LYS A 685 -9.23 12.33 8.90
C LYS A 685 -9.54 13.61 8.10
N PRO A 686 -8.82 14.72 8.35
CA PRO A 686 -9.05 16.00 7.67
C PRO A 686 -8.92 15.94 6.14
N GLU A 687 -8.14 15.01 5.60
CA GLU A 687 -8.00 14.76 4.16
C GLU A 687 -9.32 14.33 3.50
N ALA A 688 -10.22 13.70 4.26
CA ALA A 688 -11.53 13.27 3.80
C ALA A 688 -12.52 14.44 3.60
N LYS A 689 -12.15 15.70 3.91
CA LYS A 689 -12.95 16.89 3.57
C LYS A 689 -13.31 16.96 2.08
N ALA A 690 -12.53 16.32 1.22
CA ALA A 690 -12.80 16.18 -0.20
C ALA A 690 -14.19 15.57 -0.51
N TYR A 691 -14.77 14.78 0.41
CA TYR A 691 -16.12 14.22 0.24
C TYR A 691 -17.23 15.29 0.30
N TYR A 692 -17.04 16.40 1.04
CA TYR A 692 -17.99 17.50 1.12
C TYR A 692 -17.83 18.53 0.00
N THR A 693 -16.64 18.63 -0.57
CA THR A 693 -16.33 19.65 -1.57
C THR A 693 -16.41 19.08 -2.97
N LEU A 694 -17.44 19.46 -3.74
CA LEU A 694 -17.51 19.23 -5.19
C LEU A 694 -16.30 19.80 -5.97
N SER A 695 -15.52 20.70 -5.35
CA SER A 695 -14.35 21.35 -5.94
C SER A 695 -13.10 20.48 -6.03
N SER A 696 -13.10 19.27 -5.47
CA SER A 696 -11.95 18.33 -5.56
C SER A 696 -12.04 17.33 -6.72
N ALA A 697 -12.84 17.61 -7.76
CA ALA A 697 -12.63 16.96 -9.05
C ALA A 697 -11.33 17.50 -9.69
N GLN A 698 -10.23 16.75 -9.59
CA GLN A 698 -8.92 17.12 -10.15
C GLN A 698 -8.92 17.32 -11.69
N MET A 699 -9.95 16.85 -12.41
CA MET A 699 -10.12 17.11 -13.85
C MET A 699 -11.15 18.21 -14.11
N GLN A 700 -10.67 19.36 -14.57
CA GLN A 700 -11.52 20.34 -15.25
C GLN A 700 -11.65 19.93 -16.72
N PHE A 701 -12.84 19.48 -17.13
CA PHE A 701 -13.16 19.35 -18.55
C PHE A 701 -13.94 20.59 -19.00
N LYS A 702 -13.59 21.12 -20.17
CA LYS A 702 -14.35 22.18 -20.83
C LYS A 702 -15.05 21.55 -22.04
N PHE A 703 -16.36 21.77 -22.14
CA PHE A 703 -17.07 21.44 -23.37
C PHE A 703 -16.54 22.31 -24.52
N PRO A 704 -16.47 21.77 -25.76
CA PRO A 704 -16.10 22.57 -26.92
C PRO A 704 -17.12 23.72 -27.10
N PRO A 705 -16.69 24.88 -27.61
CA PRO A 705 -17.63 25.95 -27.93
C PRO A 705 -18.64 25.43 -28.97
N PRO A 706 -19.94 25.73 -28.82
CA PRO A 706 -20.94 25.33 -29.80
C PRO A 706 -20.60 25.93 -31.17
N GLY A 707 -20.87 25.17 -32.23
CA GLY A 707 -20.66 25.62 -33.60
C GLY A 707 -21.54 26.83 -33.96
N ILE A 708 -21.14 27.59 -34.98
CA ILE A 708 -21.89 28.75 -35.45
C ILE A 708 -23.21 28.26 -36.07
N LEU A 709 -24.33 28.67 -35.51
CA LEU A 709 -25.66 28.43 -36.06
C LEU A 709 -26.01 29.51 -37.08
N THR A 710 -26.05 29.14 -38.36
CA THR A 710 -26.44 30.04 -39.46
C THR A 710 -27.83 30.64 -39.21
N GLY A 711 -27.92 31.97 -39.18
CA GLY A 711 -29.17 32.70 -38.91
C GLY A 711 -29.39 33.13 -37.45
N VAL A 712 -28.52 32.72 -36.52
CA VAL A 712 -28.58 33.11 -35.10
C VAL A 712 -27.48 34.13 -34.79
N LYS A 713 -27.83 35.43 -34.81
CA LYS A 713 -26.88 36.53 -34.52
C LYS A 713 -26.73 36.86 -33.02
N SER A 714 -27.67 36.41 -32.19
CA SER A 714 -27.67 36.66 -30.74
C SER A 714 -27.79 35.35 -29.98
N ILE A 715 -26.98 35.20 -28.93
CA ILE A 715 -27.01 34.05 -28.01
C ILE A 715 -28.31 33.94 -27.20
N THR A 716 -29.07 35.03 -27.11
CA THR A 716 -30.37 35.08 -26.42
C THR A 716 -31.54 34.65 -27.31
N ARG A 717 -31.33 34.51 -28.63
CA ARG A 717 -32.38 34.08 -29.56
C ARG A 717 -32.75 32.63 -29.27
N SER A 718 -34.05 32.34 -29.19
CA SER A 718 -34.55 30.97 -29.08
C SER A 718 -34.08 30.16 -30.29
N ILE A 719 -33.32 29.09 -30.04
CA ILE A 719 -32.85 28.14 -31.06
C ILE A 719 -33.72 26.90 -31.11
N LEU A 720 -34.35 26.55 -29.99
CA LEU A 720 -35.22 25.39 -29.87
C LEU A 720 -36.48 25.80 -29.13
N ARG A 721 -37.64 25.53 -29.72
CA ARG A 721 -38.94 25.99 -29.21
C ARG A 721 -39.99 24.91 -29.38
N MET A 722 -40.73 24.69 -28.32
CA MET A 722 -41.91 23.83 -28.25
C MET A 722 -43.10 24.72 -27.87
N THR A 723 -44.21 24.64 -28.60
CA THR A 723 -45.39 25.48 -28.36
C THR A 723 -46.62 24.59 -28.29
N ASP A 724 -47.33 24.66 -27.16
CA ASP A 724 -48.61 23.99 -26.91
C ASP A 724 -48.57 22.48 -27.17
N CYS A 725 -47.43 21.85 -26.88
CA CYS A 725 -47.22 20.45 -27.17
C CYS A 725 -47.94 19.56 -26.16
N THR A 726 -48.68 18.61 -26.72
CA THR A 726 -49.39 17.56 -25.99
C THR A 726 -48.87 16.21 -26.49
N PHE A 727 -48.45 15.35 -25.56
CA PHE A 727 -47.87 14.04 -25.89
C PHE A 727 -48.49 12.95 -25.02
N THR A 728 -48.86 11.84 -25.66
CA THR A 728 -49.47 10.68 -25.03
C THR A 728 -48.77 9.43 -25.53
N TYR A 729 -48.24 8.60 -24.62
CA TYR A 729 -47.69 7.30 -25.01
C TYR A 729 -48.79 6.37 -25.54
N PRO A 730 -48.50 5.49 -26.53
CA PRO A 730 -49.45 4.49 -27.00
C PRO A 730 -49.99 3.64 -25.84
N GLY A 731 -51.32 3.58 -25.69
CA GLY A 731 -51.99 2.83 -24.62
C GLY A 731 -52.23 3.61 -23.32
N ALA A 732 -51.75 4.85 -23.18
CA ALA A 732 -52.02 5.67 -21.99
C ALA A 732 -53.42 6.32 -22.05
N ALA A 733 -54.18 6.22 -20.95
CA ALA A 733 -55.53 6.79 -20.86
C ALA A 733 -55.58 8.33 -20.74
N LYS A 734 -54.45 8.97 -20.42
CA LYS A 734 -54.32 10.43 -20.27
C LYS A 734 -53.01 10.93 -20.90
N PRO A 735 -52.95 12.18 -21.42
CA PRO A 735 -51.72 12.76 -21.92
C PRO A 735 -50.65 12.88 -20.82
N ASN A 736 -49.41 12.49 -21.14
CA ASN A 736 -48.26 12.62 -20.25
C ASN A 736 -47.74 14.06 -20.20
N LEU A 737 -47.87 14.78 -21.32
CA LEU A 737 -47.67 16.22 -21.41
C LEU A 737 -48.95 16.80 -22.01
N HIS A 738 -49.43 17.92 -21.46
CA HIS A 738 -50.61 18.60 -21.97
C HIS A 738 -50.33 20.10 -22.06
N ASN A 739 -50.45 20.65 -23.27
CA ASN A 739 -50.29 22.07 -23.56
C ASN A 739 -48.99 22.69 -23.01
N VAL A 740 -47.86 22.01 -23.23
CA VAL A 740 -46.55 22.45 -22.71
C VAL A 740 -45.83 23.32 -23.73
N SER A 741 -45.40 24.50 -23.29
CA SER A 741 -44.64 25.46 -24.08
C SER A 741 -43.26 25.70 -23.43
N ALA A 742 -42.18 25.57 -24.19
CA ALA A 742 -40.80 25.75 -23.73
C ALA A 742 -39.91 26.37 -24.82
N SER A 743 -38.88 27.12 -24.41
CA SER A 743 -37.93 27.77 -25.32
C SER A 743 -36.53 27.72 -24.73
N LEU A 744 -35.54 27.37 -25.56
CA LEU A 744 -34.12 27.32 -25.21
C LEU A 744 -33.31 28.18 -26.19
N SER A 745 -32.29 28.83 -25.66
CA SER A 745 -31.32 29.69 -26.34
C SER A 745 -29.88 29.23 -26.05
N LEU A 746 -28.89 29.78 -26.75
CA LEU A 746 -27.47 29.42 -26.52
C LEU A 746 -26.94 29.85 -25.14
N CYS A 747 -27.57 30.84 -24.49
CA CYS A 747 -27.22 31.27 -23.14
C CYS A 747 -28.05 30.60 -22.04
N SER A 748 -28.95 29.68 -22.39
CA SER A 748 -29.87 29.05 -21.42
C SER A 748 -29.11 28.25 -20.36
N ARG A 749 -29.58 28.36 -19.11
CA ARG A 749 -29.18 27.56 -17.95
C ARG A 749 -30.45 27.14 -17.23
N VAL A 750 -31.04 26.04 -17.69
CA VAL A 750 -32.39 25.62 -17.29
C VAL A 750 -32.28 24.32 -16.52
N ALA A 751 -32.91 24.25 -15.35
CA ALA A 751 -33.08 23.04 -14.56
C ALA A 751 -34.54 22.60 -14.60
N ILE A 752 -34.79 21.33 -14.92
CA ILE A 752 -36.14 20.74 -14.88
C ILE A 752 -36.30 20.05 -13.52
N ILE A 753 -37.09 20.66 -12.65
CA ILE A 753 -37.37 20.16 -11.30
C ILE A 753 -38.82 19.69 -11.19
N GLY A 754 -39.07 18.72 -10.32
CA GLY A 754 -40.40 18.19 -10.07
C GLY A 754 -40.37 16.75 -9.54
N PRO A 755 -41.50 16.25 -9.03
CA PRO A 755 -41.59 14.91 -8.49
C PRO A 755 -41.35 13.83 -9.57
N ASN A 756 -40.98 12.63 -9.13
CA ASN A 756 -40.85 11.49 -10.04
C ASN A 756 -42.20 11.16 -10.71
N GLY A 757 -42.17 10.89 -12.03
CA GLY A 757 -43.39 10.62 -12.82
C GLY A 757 -44.10 11.87 -13.37
N ALA A 758 -43.66 13.08 -13.06
CA ALA A 758 -44.27 14.34 -13.55
C ALA A 758 -44.10 14.62 -15.06
N GLY A 759 -43.53 13.70 -15.84
CA GLY A 759 -43.27 13.90 -17.27
C GLY A 759 -41.94 14.58 -17.61
N LYS A 760 -41.00 14.73 -16.64
CA LYS A 760 -39.68 15.36 -16.87
C LYS A 760 -38.90 14.73 -18.02
N SER A 761 -38.76 13.40 -18.02
CA SER A 761 -38.05 12.68 -19.08
C SER A 761 -38.81 12.75 -20.40
N THR A 762 -40.13 12.63 -20.37
CA THR A 762 -40.99 12.77 -21.57
C THR A 762 -40.85 14.15 -22.19
N LEU A 763 -40.76 15.21 -21.37
CA LEU A 763 -40.50 16.57 -21.83
C LEU A 763 -39.16 16.67 -22.55
N ILE A 764 -38.10 16.07 -22.00
CA ILE A 764 -36.78 16.07 -22.62
C ILE A 764 -36.80 15.30 -23.94
N LYS A 765 -37.40 14.09 -23.97
CA LYS A 765 -37.49 13.26 -25.19
C LYS A 765 -38.21 13.98 -26.33
N VAL A 766 -39.36 14.56 -26.04
CA VAL A 766 -40.13 15.36 -27.01
C VAL A 766 -39.34 16.59 -27.46
N LEU A 767 -38.58 17.22 -26.56
CA LEU A 767 -37.74 18.38 -26.88
C LEU A 767 -36.52 18.03 -27.73
N THR A 768 -35.97 16.82 -27.58
CA THR A 768 -34.84 16.31 -28.37
C THR A 768 -35.26 15.59 -29.65
N GLY A 769 -36.55 15.27 -29.79
CA GLY A 769 -37.10 14.58 -30.96
C GLY A 769 -36.91 13.06 -30.95
N GLU A 770 -36.77 12.45 -29.76
CA GLU A 770 -36.87 10.99 -29.54
C GLU A 770 -38.34 10.59 -29.39
#